data_AF-A0A0A6RY06-F1
#
_entry.id   AF-A0A0A6RY06-F1
#
_cell.length_a   1.000
_cell.length_b   1.000
_cell.length_c   1.000
_cell.angle_alpha   90.00
_cell.angle_beta   90.00
_cell.angle_gamma   90.00
#
_symmetry.space_group_name_H-M   'P 1'
#
loop_
_entity.id
_entity.type
_entity.pdbx_description
1 polymer ?
#
loop_
_entity_poly.entity_id
_entity_poly.type
_entity_poly.pdbx_seq_one_letter_code
_entity_poly.pdbx_strand_id
1 'polypeptide(L)'
;MKKLFLLLLIFTPQALAIYDLAAINITPTEDKISFCFEYDTQADNLYIATVTKEAEILFVEPTPEGDVVLTQWSNNDVPIFSNNPKPICLNPFAKSDIQPLQLYAGIGNSLEDVIAQNRFIKFFDGFPELPKPEKAWTVMVYMVGAELEQARHHWASKDILEMLQGTTSHLVLTTGGSTRNGWTTVKRSLIENGQQYVIEDLGEKSMAAPQTLSDFVSWSKSNFPAQHYALILWNYGGSLNQLHQAYQTIRQQIEKPLDIIVYDGSLMASIEVAEITATLANAMAASAELEPAHGIDYAYLLNNIDASPPDNGLDFARVVKTGYIQQTKNQGTFDTSQITYSLFDLTKLASFSDKFEQFAIEFKELLKQKTFLNYETLCRVLNRTPSYPQIENALLRTDNQAIRLDLYNLLQTVEPYSTELLNHLDQIIVDYETNDKLQPQAGRLSIDINITNTAHLDVLPKAYRELNEGLVYYDERKQLDGFTPTGSIVCFRGIICGCGQWLELQADDILGIEAYFGQNTDNIVDIYLIDKSFYQYQELNEDLNLGVNGHKACQYQLCVDEEQCENITLTEQNNQLVADVLLNDSPALLSFCQTAGEVWTVCRVVPQIEGIWGRDDVLSPGDSIIPHTLHLKNDELEERQGQALIVDDLASLTLKQHCDPEKGAVSVAYYSLNQERQFERLCHCGSCICQEGDNAPGCQEVGFKSGVILKR
;
A
#
# COMPACT_ATOMS: atom_id res chain seq x y z
N MET A 1 -20.72 -38.49 27.75
CA MET A 1 -20.33 -37.07 27.67
C MET A 1 -18.91 -36.81 28.20
N LYS A 2 -18.52 -37.18 29.44
CA LYS A 2 -17.10 -37.13 29.90
C LYS A 2 -16.08 -37.74 28.90
N LYS A 3 -16.37 -38.92 28.33
CA LYS A 3 -15.53 -39.55 27.28
C LYS A 3 -15.56 -38.86 25.91
N LEU A 4 -16.63 -38.11 25.60
CA LEU A 4 -16.76 -37.37 24.32
C LEU A 4 -15.96 -36.07 24.37
N PHE A 5 -16.00 -35.38 25.52
CA PHE A 5 -15.19 -34.19 25.81
C PHE A 5 -13.69 -34.54 25.90
N LEU A 6 -13.34 -35.69 26.48
CA LEU A 6 -11.96 -36.19 26.49
C LEU A 6 -11.46 -36.54 25.08
N LEU A 7 -12.32 -37.03 24.19
CA LEU A 7 -11.97 -37.31 22.79
C LEU A 7 -11.78 -36.01 21.99
N LEU A 8 -12.54 -34.96 22.28
CA LEU A 8 -12.44 -33.64 21.65
C LEU A 8 -11.14 -32.90 22.00
N LEU A 9 -10.60 -33.08 23.21
CA LEU A 9 -9.29 -32.55 23.64
C LEU A 9 -8.09 -33.22 22.95
N ILE A 10 -8.29 -34.33 22.22
CA ILE A 10 -7.23 -35.13 21.56
C ILE A 10 -7.13 -34.82 20.06
N PHE A 11 -8.08 -34.06 19.49
CA PHE A 11 -8.01 -33.63 18.08
C PHE A 11 -7.41 -32.22 17.95
N THR A 12 -6.49 -32.11 17.00
CA THR A 12 -5.69 -30.94 16.59
C THR A 12 -6.51 -29.65 16.32
N PRO A 13 -5.87 -28.47 16.41
CA PRO A 13 -6.53 -27.21 16.75
C PRO A 13 -7.22 -26.59 15.54
N GLN A 14 -8.50 -26.32 15.67
CA GLN A 14 -9.10 -25.15 15.02
C GLN A 14 -9.48 -24.17 16.14
N ALA A 15 -8.47 -23.70 16.87
CA ALA A 15 -8.64 -22.76 17.99
C ALA A 15 -8.95 -21.36 17.43
N LEU A 16 -10.17 -21.18 16.96
CA LEU A 16 -10.69 -19.92 16.44
C LEU A 16 -11.75 -19.42 17.41
N ALA A 17 -11.47 -18.29 18.08
CA ALA A 17 -12.43 -17.24 18.45
C ALA A 17 -12.08 -16.50 19.76
N ILE A 18 -11.21 -17.01 20.65
CA ILE A 18 -11.01 -16.32 21.94
C ILE A 18 -10.16 -15.05 21.82
N TYR A 19 -9.09 -15.00 21.02
CA TYR A 19 -8.29 -13.77 20.94
C TYR A 19 -9.06 -12.58 20.33
N ASP A 20 -10.06 -12.85 19.49
CA ASP A 20 -11.02 -11.85 18.96
C ASP A 20 -12.04 -11.39 20.01
N LEU A 21 -12.29 -12.21 21.05
CA LEU A 21 -13.32 -11.97 22.05
C LEU A 21 -12.74 -11.56 23.41
N ALA A 22 -11.48 -11.91 23.71
CA ALA A 22 -10.80 -11.68 24.97
C ALA A 22 -9.28 -11.53 24.88
N ALA A 23 -8.76 -10.55 25.61
CA ALA A 23 -7.36 -10.43 25.95
C ALA A 23 -7.05 -11.24 27.22
N ILE A 24 -6.12 -12.19 27.12
CA ILE A 24 -5.55 -12.90 28.27
C ILE A 24 -4.17 -12.31 28.54
N ASN A 25 -4.05 -11.53 29.61
CA ASN A 25 -2.78 -10.98 30.05
C ASN A 25 -2.13 -11.90 31.08
N ILE A 26 -1.04 -12.56 30.68
CA ILE A 26 -0.25 -13.44 31.54
C ILE A 26 0.99 -12.66 31.98
N THR A 27 1.19 -12.52 33.29
CA THR A 27 2.32 -11.76 33.85
C THR A 27 3.12 -12.64 34.80
N PRO A 28 4.21 -13.29 34.31
CA PRO A 28 5.14 -14.00 35.16
C PRO A 28 6.07 -13.00 35.91
N THR A 29 6.27 -13.22 37.20
CA THR A 29 7.34 -12.62 38.00
C THR A 29 8.37 -13.70 38.39
N GLU A 30 9.35 -13.42 39.26
CA GLU A 30 10.38 -14.42 39.62
C GLU A 30 9.76 -15.77 40.09
N ASP A 31 8.96 -15.75 41.15
CA ASP A 31 8.35 -16.94 41.78
C ASP A 31 6.84 -17.06 41.58
N LYS A 32 6.19 -16.06 40.97
CA LYS A 32 4.73 -16.02 40.81
C LYS A 32 4.27 -15.72 39.39
N ILE A 33 2.97 -15.84 39.17
CA ILE A 33 2.30 -15.55 37.90
C ILE A 33 0.85 -15.14 38.14
N SER A 34 0.40 -14.09 37.46
CA SER A 34 -0.99 -13.65 37.47
C SER A 34 -1.61 -13.77 36.08
N PHE A 35 -2.93 -13.98 36.07
CA PHE A 35 -3.74 -14.03 34.86
C PHE A 35 -4.82 -12.97 34.96
N CYS A 36 -4.90 -12.08 33.97
CA CYS A 36 -5.99 -11.12 33.84
C CYS A 36 -6.74 -11.38 32.54
N PHE A 37 -8.07 -11.39 32.63
CA PHE A 37 -8.96 -11.64 31.52
C PHE A 37 -9.78 -10.39 31.27
N GLU A 38 -9.75 -9.87 30.05
CA GLU A 38 -10.63 -8.79 29.58
C GLU A 38 -11.31 -9.29 28.31
N TYR A 39 -12.62 -9.10 28.17
CA TYR A 39 -13.36 -9.59 27.01
C TYR A 39 -14.45 -8.61 26.59
N ASP A 40 -14.59 -8.44 25.28
CA ASP A 40 -15.24 -7.26 24.68
C ASP A 40 -16.77 -7.42 24.52
N THR A 41 -17.29 -8.61 24.84
CA THR A 41 -18.70 -8.98 24.62
C THR A 41 -19.53 -8.93 25.89
N GLN A 42 -20.55 -8.08 25.92
CA GLN A 42 -21.52 -8.01 27.03
C GLN A 42 -22.49 -9.21 27.11
N ALA A 43 -22.55 -10.06 26.08
CA ALA A 43 -23.56 -11.11 25.97
C ALA A 43 -23.05 -12.54 26.24
N ASP A 44 -21.73 -12.75 26.31
CA ASP A 44 -21.14 -14.09 26.42
C ASP A 44 -20.59 -14.37 27.83
N ASN A 45 -20.61 -15.65 28.21
CA ASN A 45 -20.05 -16.17 29.45
C ASN A 45 -18.60 -16.63 29.24
N LEU A 46 -17.71 -16.22 30.14
CA LEU A 46 -16.35 -16.73 30.24
C LEU A 46 -16.34 -17.98 31.14
N TYR A 47 -15.76 -19.06 30.64
CA TYR A 47 -15.52 -20.31 31.35
C TYR A 47 -14.01 -20.53 31.46
N ILE A 48 -13.54 -20.96 32.63
CA ILE A 48 -12.15 -21.39 32.82
C ILE A 48 -12.16 -22.80 33.39
N ALA A 49 -11.31 -23.67 32.84
CA ALA A 49 -11.15 -25.04 33.29
C ALA A 49 -9.68 -25.43 33.41
N THR A 50 -9.39 -26.36 34.31
CA THR A 50 -8.09 -27.01 34.44
C THR A 50 -8.24 -28.52 34.23
N VAL A 51 -7.22 -29.11 33.59
CA VAL A 51 -7.12 -30.57 33.41
C VAL A 51 -5.96 -31.09 34.24
N THR A 52 -6.23 -32.06 35.11
CA THR A 52 -5.20 -32.73 35.90
C THR A 52 -4.53 -33.86 35.12
N LYS A 53 -3.36 -34.33 35.57
CA LYS A 53 -2.66 -35.49 34.98
C LYS A 53 -3.48 -36.79 34.98
N GLU A 54 -4.53 -36.86 35.79
CA GLU A 54 -5.49 -37.97 35.86
C GLU A 54 -6.66 -37.79 34.88
N ALA A 55 -6.59 -36.79 34.00
CA ALA A 55 -7.62 -36.39 33.04
C ALA A 55 -8.94 -35.96 33.71
N GLU A 56 -8.88 -35.45 34.94
CA GLU A 56 -10.03 -34.82 35.59
C GLU A 56 -10.15 -33.36 35.14
N ILE A 57 -11.38 -32.96 34.75
CA ILE A 57 -11.71 -31.59 34.37
C ILE A 57 -12.35 -30.91 35.57
N LEU A 58 -11.73 -29.82 36.02
CA LEU A 58 -12.22 -28.97 37.10
C LEU A 58 -12.44 -27.57 36.55
N PHE A 59 -13.61 -26.98 36.79
CA PHE A 59 -13.89 -25.61 36.42
C PHE A 59 -13.44 -24.64 37.51
N VAL A 60 -12.93 -23.50 37.09
CA VAL A 60 -12.41 -22.44 37.97
C VAL A 60 -13.52 -21.42 38.19
N GLU A 61 -13.80 -21.11 39.45
CA GLU A 61 -14.73 -20.07 39.87
C GLU A 61 -13.99 -19.03 40.73
N PRO A 62 -14.06 -17.72 40.41
CA PRO A 62 -13.40 -16.70 41.20
C PRO A 62 -14.18 -16.43 42.49
N THR A 63 -13.49 -16.24 43.61
CA THR A 63 -14.12 -15.80 44.86
C THR A 63 -14.13 -14.28 44.96
N PRO A 64 -15.02 -13.68 45.77
CA PRO A 64 -15.03 -12.23 46.02
C PRO A 64 -13.68 -11.67 46.54
N GLU A 65 -12.87 -12.52 47.16
CA GLU A 65 -11.54 -12.19 47.70
C GLU A 65 -10.41 -12.26 46.66
N GLY A 66 -10.71 -12.66 45.40
CA GLY A 66 -9.73 -12.78 44.31
C GLY A 66 -9.02 -14.14 44.24
N ASP A 67 -9.41 -15.09 45.10
CA ASP A 67 -8.95 -16.48 45.05
C ASP A 67 -9.81 -17.29 44.07
N VAL A 68 -9.49 -18.59 43.91
CA VAL A 68 -10.24 -19.48 43.01
C VAL A 68 -10.68 -20.76 43.72
N VAL A 69 -11.87 -21.24 43.35
CA VAL A 69 -12.40 -22.55 43.75
C VAL A 69 -12.44 -23.46 42.52
N LEU A 70 -12.03 -24.71 42.71
CA LEU A 70 -12.09 -25.74 41.67
C LEU A 70 -13.34 -26.61 41.87
N THR A 71 -14.24 -26.59 40.89
CA THR A 71 -15.50 -27.32 40.93
C THR A 71 -15.48 -28.45 39.91
N GLN A 72 -15.79 -29.67 40.34
CA GLN A 72 -15.82 -30.83 39.44
C GLN A 72 -17.01 -30.75 38.48
N TRP A 73 -16.80 -31.10 37.21
CA TRP A 73 -17.89 -31.12 36.24
C TRP A 73 -18.98 -32.13 36.61
N SER A 74 -20.17 -31.60 36.92
CA SER A 74 -21.43 -32.34 37.08
C SER A 74 -22.40 -31.93 35.98
N ASN A 75 -23.25 -32.86 35.52
CA ASN A 75 -23.90 -32.80 34.20
C ASN A 75 -24.86 -31.61 33.92
N ASN A 76 -25.11 -30.67 34.85
CA ASN A 76 -26.09 -29.58 34.62
C ASN A 76 -25.70 -28.19 35.15
N ASP A 77 -24.70 -28.04 36.04
CA ASP A 77 -24.34 -26.73 36.61
C ASP A 77 -22.82 -26.54 36.51
N VAL A 78 -22.37 -25.90 35.43
CA VAL A 78 -20.97 -25.52 35.23
C VAL A 78 -20.82 -24.07 35.65
N PRO A 79 -19.87 -23.73 36.55
CA PRO A 79 -19.71 -22.37 37.00
C PRO A 79 -19.26 -21.46 35.85
N ILE A 80 -19.89 -20.30 35.78
CA ILE A 80 -19.48 -19.21 34.89
C ILE A 80 -18.39 -18.44 35.61
N PHE A 81 -17.20 -18.35 35.02
CA PHE A 81 -16.08 -17.60 35.60
C PHE A 81 -16.38 -16.10 35.58
N SER A 82 -16.98 -15.59 34.50
CA SER A 82 -17.49 -14.22 34.45
C SER A 82 -18.60 -14.06 33.42
N ASN A 83 -19.52 -13.14 33.69
CA ASN A 83 -20.46 -12.55 32.72
C ASN A 83 -20.34 -11.02 32.67
N ASN A 84 -19.31 -10.45 33.30
CA ASN A 84 -19.01 -9.02 33.33
C ASN A 84 -17.80 -8.72 32.43
N PRO A 85 -17.91 -7.80 31.46
CA PRO A 85 -16.83 -7.45 30.54
C PRO A 85 -15.65 -6.70 31.19
N LYS A 86 -15.76 -6.33 32.48
CA LYS A 86 -14.64 -5.71 33.20
C LYS A 86 -13.46 -6.68 33.34
N PRO A 87 -12.21 -6.18 33.30
CA PRO A 87 -11.04 -7.01 33.56
C PRO A 87 -11.13 -7.75 34.90
N ILE A 88 -10.94 -9.07 34.88
CA ILE A 88 -10.86 -9.92 36.07
C ILE A 88 -9.45 -10.47 36.16
N CYS A 89 -8.75 -10.09 37.23
CA CYS A 89 -7.42 -10.57 37.54
C CYS A 89 -7.47 -11.58 38.66
N LEU A 90 -6.83 -12.73 38.44
CA LEU A 90 -6.58 -13.73 39.46
C LEU A 90 -5.31 -13.38 40.23
N ASN A 91 -5.36 -13.58 41.55
CA ASN A 91 -4.24 -13.37 42.45
C ASN A 91 -2.97 -14.09 41.94
N PRO A 92 -1.76 -13.56 42.22
CA PRO A 92 -0.53 -14.16 41.75
C PRO A 92 -0.31 -15.54 42.41
N PHE A 93 -0.31 -16.59 41.59
CA PHE A 93 -0.07 -17.97 42.00
C PHE A 93 1.42 -18.26 42.07
N ALA A 94 1.87 -19.10 43.01
CA ALA A 94 3.25 -19.58 43.00
C ALA A 94 3.46 -20.50 41.79
N LYS A 95 4.58 -20.31 41.06
CA LYS A 95 4.88 -21.09 39.85
C LYS A 95 4.93 -22.60 40.12
N SER A 96 5.43 -23.01 41.29
CA SER A 96 5.47 -24.41 41.73
C SER A 96 4.10 -25.07 41.77
N ASP A 97 3.08 -24.30 42.14
CA ASP A 97 1.75 -24.82 42.44
C ASP A 97 0.95 -25.06 41.16
N ILE A 98 1.21 -24.23 40.13
CA ILE A 98 0.50 -24.32 38.85
C ILE A 98 1.28 -25.02 37.75
N GLN A 99 2.58 -25.29 37.92
CA GLN A 99 3.41 -26.00 36.93
C GLN A 99 2.79 -27.29 36.36
N PRO A 100 2.09 -28.14 37.13
CA PRO A 100 1.49 -29.37 36.57
C PRO A 100 0.10 -29.17 35.93
N LEU A 101 -0.44 -27.95 35.92
CA LEU A 101 -1.81 -27.66 35.46
C LEU A 101 -1.84 -27.25 33.98
N GLN A 102 -2.89 -27.69 33.29
CA GLN A 102 -3.25 -27.21 31.96
C GLN A 102 -4.52 -26.37 32.08
N LEU A 103 -4.44 -25.07 31.79
CA LEU A 103 -5.57 -24.16 31.91
C LEU A 103 -6.15 -23.82 30.54
N TYR A 104 -7.48 -23.86 30.46
CA TYR A 104 -8.27 -23.58 29.28
C TYR A 104 -9.27 -22.46 29.58
N ALA A 105 -9.44 -21.55 28.64
CA ALA A 105 -10.48 -20.53 28.67
C ALA A 105 -11.47 -20.77 27.52
N GLY A 106 -12.75 -20.50 27.73
CA GLY A 106 -13.87 -20.72 26.81
C GLY A 106 -14.82 -19.52 26.81
N ILE A 107 -15.29 -19.03 25.65
CA ILE A 107 -16.25 -17.89 25.59
C ILE A 107 -17.45 -18.23 24.70
N GLY A 108 -18.66 -18.09 25.25
CA GLY A 108 -19.90 -18.29 24.50
C GLY A 108 -21.14 -18.21 25.37
N ASN A 109 -22.30 -18.48 24.78
CA ASN A 109 -23.59 -18.32 25.48
C ASN A 109 -23.84 -19.45 26.50
N SER A 110 -23.30 -20.64 26.24
CA SER A 110 -23.31 -21.78 27.16
C SER A 110 -22.03 -22.61 26.99
N LEU A 111 -21.75 -23.56 27.90
CA LEU A 111 -20.63 -24.47 27.71
C LEU A 111 -20.83 -25.34 26.46
N GLU A 112 -22.07 -25.80 26.18
CA GLU A 112 -22.37 -26.54 24.96
C GLU A 112 -22.08 -25.71 23.70
N ASP A 113 -22.38 -24.41 23.73
CA ASP A 113 -22.05 -23.46 22.66
C ASP A 113 -20.54 -23.35 22.45
N VAL A 114 -19.78 -23.17 23.53
CA VAL A 114 -18.32 -23.13 23.53
C VAL A 114 -17.73 -24.41 22.91
N ILE A 115 -18.23 -25.58 23.31
CA ILE A 115 -17.75 -26.87 22.80
C ILE A 115 -18.13 -27.05 21.33
N ALA A 116 -19.41 -26.82 21.00
CA ALA A 116 -19.94 -27.07 19.66
C ALA A 116 -19.28 -26.17 18.60
N GLN A 117 -18.91 -24.95 19.00
CA GLN A 117 -18.24 -23.99 18.14
C GLN A 117 -16.72 -23.97 18.31
N ASN A 118 -16.17 -24.83 19.16
CA ASN A 118 -14.74 -24.89 19.48
C ASN A 118 -14.13 -23.55 19.96
N ARG A 119 -14.92 -22.74 20.68
CA ARG A 119 -14.54 -21.39 21.16
C ARG A 119 -13.76 -21.45 22.47
N PHE A 120 -12.70 -22.25 22.52
CA PHE A 120 -11.83 -22.37 23.68
C PHE A 120 -10.36 -22.46 23.29
N ILE A 121 -9.48 -22.06 24.20
CA ILE A 121 -8.03 -22.11 24.02
C ILE A 121 -7.36 -22.62 25.29
N LYS A 122 -6.31 -23.44 25.12
CA LYS A 122 -5.33 -23.65 26.18
C LYS A 122 -4.50 -22.37 26.29
N PHE A 123 -4.48 -21.72 27.44
CA PHE A 123 -3.73 -20.47 27.63
C PHE A 123 -2.53 -20.65 28.57
N PHE A 124 -2.45 -21.81 29.24
CA PHE A 124 -1.33 -22.15 30.11
C PHE A 124 -1.12 -23.67 30.15
N ASP A 125 0.12 -24.12 30.02
CA ASP A 125 0.52 -25.54 30.06
C ASP A 125 1.89 -25.66 30.75
N GLY A 126 1.99 -25.08 31.95
CA GLY A 126 3.25 -24.96 32.68
C GLY A 126 4.26 -24.01 32.02
N PHE A 127 5.45 -23.97 32.61
CA PHE A 127 6.60 -23.23 32.11
C PHE A 127 7.53 -24.15 31.31
N PRO A 128 7.94 -23.75 30.08
CA PRO A 128 8.90 -24.52 29.32
C PRO A 128 10.29 -24.44 29.94
N GLU A 129 11.04 -25.53 29.87
CA GLU A 129 12.46 -25.54 30.25
C GLU A 129 13.29 -24.80 29.20
N LEU A 130 14.19 -23.92 29.66
CA LEU A 130 15.13 -23.16 28.84
C LEU A 130 16.57 -23.40 29.33
N PRO A 131 17.59 -23.40 28.44
CA PRO A 131 17.48 -23.24 26.99
C PRO A 131 16.88 -24.48 26.31
N LYS A 132 16.23 -24.28 25.17
CA LYS A 132 15.70 -25.36 24.33
C LYS A 132 16.82 -26.04 23.53
N PRO A 133 16.65 -27.32 23.13
CA PRO A 133 17.56 -27.98 22.20
C PRO A 133 17.67 -27.24 20.87
N GLU A 134 18.81 -27.39 20.19
CA GLU A 134 19.05 -26.78 18.88
C GLU A 134 18.06 -27.31 17.82
N LYS A 135 17.56 -26.41 16.96
CA LYS A 135 16.69 -26.72 15.80
C LYS A 135 17.27 -26.20 14.49
N ALA A 136 16.64 -26.53 13.37
CA ALA A 136 17.03 -26.00 12.06
C ALA A 136 16.86 -24.46 12.01
N TRP A 137 15.70 -23.96 12.44
CA TRP A 137 15.36 -22.54 12.41
C TRP A 137 14.88 -22.04 13.78
N THR A 138 15.31 -20.82 14.12
CA THR A 138 14.65 -19.94 15.08
C THR A 138 14.09 -18.73 14.36
N VAL A 139 12.77 -18.59 14.39
CA VAL A 139 12.01 -17.44 13.87
C VAL A 139 11.70 -16.52 15.05
N MET A 140 12.29 -15.32 15.01
CA MET A 140 12.10 -14.28 16.01
C MET A 140 11.13 -13.23 15.47
N VAL A 141 10.02 -12.96 16.15
CA VAL A 141 9.05 -11.95 15.74
C VAL A 141 9.04 -10.81 16.75
N TYR A 142 9.48 -9.62 16.33
CA TYR A 142 9.45 -8.40 17.12
C TYR A 142 8.21 -7.60 16.75
N MET A 143 7.20 -7.63 17.61
CA MET A 143 5.83 -7.24 17.27
C MET A 143 5.39 -6.00 18.06
N VAL A 144 5.44 -4.85 17.39
CA VAL A 144 5.06 -3.56 17.98
C VAL A 144 3.58 -3.30 17.70
N GLY A 145 2.72 -3.51 18.70
CA GLY A 145 1.28 -3.46 18.52
C GLY A 145 0.74 -2.10 18.08
N ALA A 146 1.28 -1.00 18.61
CA ALA A 146 0.95 0.38 18.25
C ALA A 146 -0.57 0.61 18.00
N GLU A 147 -0.94 1.25 16.89
CA GLU A 147 -2.31 1.44 16.43
C GLU A 147 -2.99 0.17 15.89
N LEU A 148 -2.21 -0.76 15.33
CA LEU A 148 -2.74 -1.98 14.70
C LEU A 148 -3.30 -2.99 15.72
N GLU A 149 -2.91 -2.87 16.99
CA GLU A 149 -3.34 -3.72 18.11
C GLU A 149 -4.31 -3.00 19.08
N GLN A 150 -4.79 -1.81 18.71
CA GLN A 150 -5.85 -1.14 19.48
C GLN A 150 -7.19 -1.89 19.37
N ALA A 151 -8.11 -1.57 20.29
CA ALA A 151 -9.36 -2.29 20.57
C ALA A 151 -10.34 -2.49 19.40
N ARG A 152 -10.03 -2.04 18.17
CA ARG A 152 -10.88 -2.23 16.98
C ARG A 152 -10.27 -3.15 15.93
N HIS A 153 -8.98 -3.42 16.01
CA HIS A 153 -8.22 -3.96 14.88
C HIS A 153 -7.66 -5.35 15.18
N HIS A 154 -6.92 -5.48 16.30
CA HIS A 154 -6.36 -6.73 16.82
C HIS A 154 -5.49 -7.49 15.81
N TRP A 155 -4.79 -6.79 14.90
CA TRP A 155 -4.03 -7.45 13.83
C TRP A 155 -2.88 -8.28 14.38
N ALA A 156 -2.13 -7.75 15.34
CA ALA A 156 -1.04 -8.51 15.96
C ALA A 156 -1.57 -9.75 16.71
N SER A 157 -2.72 -9.64 17.38
CA SER A 157 -3.40 -10.80 17.99
C SER A 157 -3.88 -11.83 16.95
N LYS A 158 -4.33 -11.40 15.77
CA LYS A 158 -4.71 -12.30 14.66
C LYS A 158 -3.51 -13.02 14.07
N ASP A 159 -2.38 -12.35 13.93
CA ASP A 159 -1.15 -13.01 13.47
C ASP A 159 -0.62 -14.02 14.49
N ILE A 160 -0.74 -13.72 15.79
CA ILE A 160 -0.46 -14.72 16.83
C ILE A 160 -1.40 -15.92 16.70
N LEU A 161 -2.67 -15.74 16.35
CA LEU A 161 -3.59 -16.85 16.07
C LEU A 161 -3.12 -17.71 14.89
N GLU A 162 -2.65 -17.08 13.81
CA GLU A 162 -2.07 -17.80 12.68
C GLU A 162 -0.85 -18.62 13.11
N MET A 163 0.00 -18.06 13.97
CA MET A 163 1.17 -18.76 14.52
C MET A 163 0.81 -19.96 15.41
N LEU A 164 -0.33 -19.91 16.09
CA LEU A 164 -0.81 -20.99 16.98
C LEU A 164 -1.28 -22.25 16.23
N GLN A 165 -1.31 -22.25 14.90
CA GLN A 165 -1.50 -23.50 14.14
C GLN A 165 -0.37 -24.51 14.43
N GLY A 166 0.75 -24.03 14.97
CA GLY A 166 1.84 -24.84 15.52
C GLY A 166 3.02 -24.90 14.57
N THR A 167 4.20 -25.10 15.14
CA THR A 167 5.43 -25.25 14.36
C THR A 167 6.43 -26.23 14.96
N THR A 168 7.25 -26.85 14.12
CA THR A 168 8.40 -27.67 14.52
C THR A 168 9.65 -26.82 14.75
N SER A 169 9.73 -25.61 14.20
CA SER A 169 10.79 -24.63 14.43
C SER A 169 10.71 -24.00 15.82
N HIS A 170 11.72 -23.22 16.24
CA HIS A 170 11.55 -22.33 17.39
C HIS A 170 10.87 -21.05 16.92
N LEU A 171 9.69 -20.73 17.46
CA LEU A 171 9.00 -19.48 17.18
C LEU A 171 8.91 -18.65 18.46
N VAL A 172 9.62 -17.53 18.49
CA VAL A 172 9.74 -16.69 19.66
C VAL A 172 9.30 -15.28 19.35
N LEU A 173 8.55 -14.69 20.27
CA LEU A 173 7.93 -13.39 20.09
C LEU A 173 8.41 -12.44 21.17
N THR A 174 8.50 -11.17 20.82
CA THR A 174 8.36 -10.10 21.81
C THR A 174 7.23 -9.17 21.39
N THR A 175 6.31 -8.90 22.32
CA THR A 175 5.09 -8.14 22.07
C THR A 175 5.02 -6.95 23.01
N GLY A 176 4.34 -5.88 22.60
CA GLY A 176 4.08 -4.70 23.43
C GLY A 176 3.82 -3.44 22.60
N GLY A 177 3.98 -2.27 23.19
CA GLY A 177 3.93 -0.99 22.47
C GLY A 177 2.54 -0.54 22.06
N SER A 178 1.48 -1.08 22.67
CA SER A 178 0.10 -0.64 22.47
C SER A 178 -0.56 -0.27 23.80
N THR A 179 -1.63 0.52 23.75
CA THR A 179 -2.44 0.90 24.92
C THR A 179 -3.47 -0.16 25.31
N ARG A 180 -3.67 -1.20 24.49
CA ARG A 180 -4.55 -2.33 24.82
C ARG A 180 -3.97 -3.13 26.00
N ASN A 181 -4.83 -3.54 26.94
CA ASN A 181 -4.40 -4.40 28.04
C ASN A 181 -3.78 -5.70 27.49
N GLY A 182 -2.71 -6.17 28.14
CA GLY A 182 -1.89 -7.26 27.63
C GLY A 182 -0.72 -6.81 26.76
N TRP A 183 -0.76 -5.60 26.19
CA TRP A 183 0.25 -5.03 25.29
C TRP A 183 0.93 -3.76 25.83
N THR A 184 0.55 -3.30 27.02
CA THR A 184 1.13 -2.12 27.69
C THR A 184 2.55 -2.37 28.22
N THR A 185 2.88 -3.63 28.49
CA THR A 185 4.23 -4.08 28.88
C THR A 185 4.89 -4.87 27.76
N VAL A 186 6.22 -4.91 27.76
CA VAL A 186 6.98 -5.71 26.80
C VAL A 186 7.12 -7.13 27.33
N LYS A 187 6.57 -8.11 26.61
CA LYS A 187 6.62 -9.53 26.99
C LYS A 187 7.45 -10.32 26.00
N ARG A 188 8.12 -11.37 26.48
CA ARG A 188 8.74 -12.38 25.62
C ARG A 188 8.03 -13.71 25.76
N SER A 189 7.78 -14.35 24.61
CA SER A 189 6.98 -15.56 24.55
C SER A 189 7.59 -16.59 23.60
N LEU A 190 7.31 -17.86 23.87
CA LEU A 190 7.53 -18.99 22.96
C LEU A 190 6.19 -19.45 22.42
N ILE A 191 6.06 -19.69 21.12
CA ILE A 191 4.95 -20.44 20.54
C ILE A 191 5.41 -21.87 20.26
N GLU A 192 4.72 -22.84 20.83
CA GLU A 192 5.04 -24.26 20.67
C GLU A 192 3.77 -25.11 20.90
N ASN A 193 3.52 -26.12 20.05
CA ASN A 193 2.39 -27.04 20.18
C ASN A 193 1.01 -26.34 20.30
N GLY A 194 0.80 -25.29 19.50
CA GLY A 194 -0.43 -24.49 19.48
C GLY A 194 -0.70 -23.72 20.77
N GLN A 195 0.35 -23.40 21.53
CA GLN A 195 0.30 -22.64 22.77
C GLN A 195 1.28 -21.47 22.72
N GLN A 196 0.85 -20.31 23.23
CA GLN A 196 1.77 -19.21 23.58
C GLN A 196 2.16 -19.33 25.06
N TYR A 197 3.47 -19.44 25.32
CA TYR A 197 4.06 -19.44 26.66
C TYR A 197 4.72 -18.08 26.91
N VAL A 198 4.12 -17.25 27.77
CA VAL A 198 4.77 -16.00 28.22
C VAL A 198 5.88 -16.35 29.20
N ILE A 199 7.13 -16.12 28.78
CA ILE A 199 8.34 -16.47 29.54
C ILE A 199 8.67 -15.38 30.56
N GLU A 200 8.68 -14.12 30.11
CA GLU A 200 8.99 -12.97 30.94
C GLU A 200 8.16 -11.75 30.55
N ASP A 201 7.79 -10.95 31.55
CA ASP A 201 7.24 -9.61 31.40
C ASP A 201 8.33 -8.62 31.83
N LEU A 202 8.85 -7.85 30.87
CA LEU A 202 9.93 -6.88 31.07
C LEU A 202 9.42 -5.54 31.61
N GLY A 203 8.11 -5.42 31.87
CA GLY A 203 7.46 -4.20 32.30
C GLY A 203 7.29 -3.18 31.18
N GLU A 204 6.98 -1.94 31.57
CA GLU A 204 6.83 -0.82 30.64
C GLU A 204 8.19 -0.46 30.04
N LYS A 205 8.39 -0.81 28.77
CA LYS A 205 9.59 -0.47 27.99
C LYS A 205 9.18 0.04 26.62
N SER A 206 9.98 0.96 26.08
CA SER A 206 9.82 1.38 24.70
C SER A 206 10.31 0.28 23.76
N MET A 207 9.44 -0.17 22.86
CA MET A 207 9.83 -1.10 21.79
C MET A 207 10.54 -0.39 20.62
N ALA A 208 10.52 0.95 20.57
CA ALA A 208 11.34 1.72 19.62
C ALA A 208 12.80 1.89 20.12
N ALA A 209 13.10 1.52 21.37
CA ALA A 209 14.44 1.64 21.92
C ALA A 209 15.37 0.56 21.32
N PRO A 210 16.58 0.94 20.85
CA PRO A 210 17.54 0.00 20.27
C PRO A 210 17.91 -1.17 21.19
N GLN A 211 17.97 -0.90 22.50
CA GLN A 211 18.30 -1.91 23.51
C GLN A 211 17.22 -3.00 23.58
N THR A 212 15.93 -2.64 23.47
CA THR A 212 14.84 -3.62 23.56
C THR A 212 14.92 -4.66 22.44
N LEU A 213 15.19 -4.21 21.21
CA LEU A 213 15.38 -5.09 20.05
C LEU A 213 16.65 -5.93 20.18
N SER A 214 17.78 -5.33 20.54
CA SER A 214 19.04 -6.07 20.68
C SER A 214 19.01 -7.11 21.81
N ASP A 215 18.42 -6.78 22.96
CA ASP A 215 18.21 -7.72 24.05
C ASP A 215 17.31 -8.88 23.63
N PHE A 216 16.29 -8.64 22.82
CA PHE A 216 15.40 -9.69 22.34
C PHE A 216 16.12 -10.68 21.43
N VAL A 217 16.94 -10.21 20.48
CA VAL A 217 17.70 -11.09 19.59
C VAL A 217 18.72 -11.91 20.40
N SER A 218 19.45 -11.27 21.31
CA SER A 218 20.42 -11.97 22.16
C SER A 218 19.78 -12.99 23.10
N TRP A 219 18.65 -12.64 23.72
CA TRP A 219 17.85 -13.56 24.53
C TRP A 219 17.35 -14.74 23.70
N SER A 220 16.86 -14.48 22.49
CA SER A 220 16.34 -15.50 21.59
C SER A 220 17.42 -16.50 21.20
N LYS A 221 18.60 -16.02 20.76
CA LYS A 221 19.71 -16.92 20.39
C LYS A 221 20.24 -17.73 21.57
N SER A 222 20.25 -17.15 22.77
CA SER A 222 20.75 -17.82 23.98
C SER A 222 19.80 -18.93 24.46
N ASN A 223 18.50 -18.70 24.39
CA ASN A 223 17.49 -19.65 24.87
C ASN A 223 16.97 -20.61 23.80
N PHE A 224 17.10 -20.25 22.53
CA PHE A 224 16.57 -20.99 21.38
C PHE A 224 17.65 -21.10 20.29
N PRO A 225 18.71 -21.90 20.54
CA PRO A 225 19.76 -22.13 19.57
C PRO A 225 19.22 -22.77 18.28
N ALA A 226 19.74 -22.36 17.12
CA ALA A 226 19.40 -22.92 15.83
C ALA A 226 20.55 -22.78 14.82
N GLN A 227 20.45 -23.53 13.72
CA GLN A 227 21.38 -23.44 12.59
C GLN A 227 21.19 -22.16 11.79
N HIS A 228 19.92 -21.75 11.63
CA HIS A 228 19.51 -20.54 10.92
C HIS A 228 18.59 -19.65 11.76
N TYR A 229 18.67 -18.35 11.52
CA TYR A 229 17.91 -17.33 12.26
C TYR A 229 17.21 -16.36 11.33
N ALA A 230 15.89 -16.25 11.48
CA ALA A 230 15.06 -15.21 10.86
C ALA A 230 14.61 -14.22 11.93
N LEU A 231 14.72 -12.92 11.64
CA LEU A 231 14.11 -11.86 12.44
C LEU A 231 13.02 -11.18 11.63
N ILE A 232 11.79 -11.24 12.11
CA ILE A 232 10.63 -10.57 11.53
C ILE A 232 10.33 -9.34 12.38
N LEU A 233 10.34 -8.16 11.75
CA LEU A 233 9.91 -6.91 12.37
C LEU A 233 8.48 -6.62 11.95
N TRP A 234 7.53 -6.97 12.83
CA TRP A 234 6.11 -6.71 12.64
C TRP A 234 5.80 -5.32 13.18
N ASN A 235 5.51 -4.40 12.27
CA ASN A 235 5.41 -2.97 12.50
C ASN A 235 6.66 -2.38 13.18
N TYR A 236 7.41 -1.52 12.51
CA TYR A 236 8.57 -0.89 13.11
C TYR A 236 8.28 0.55 13.52
N GLY A 237 7.98 0.76 14.81
CA GLY A 237 7.69 2.10 15.37
C GLY A 237 8.93 2.96 15.69
N GLY A 238 10.12 2.61 15.19
CA GLY A 238 11.38 3.31 15.45
C GLY A 238 11.91 4.09 14.25
N SER A 239 12.87 4.99 14.48
CA SER A 239 13.59 5.69 13.41
C SER A 239 14.71 4.83 12.81
N LEU A 240 15.14 5.19 11.59
CA LEU A 240 16.28 4.58 10.91
C LEU A 240 17.56 4.54 11.78
N ASN A 241 17.82 5.62 12.52
CA ASN A 241 18.96 5.71 13.45
C ASN A 241 18.85 4.71 14.61
N GLN A 242 17.64 4.54 15.16
CA GLN A 242 17.42 3.57 16.24
C GLN A 242 17.59 2.14 15.74
N LEU A 243 17.14 1.86 14.51
CA LEU A 243 17.32 0.56 13.86
C LEU A 243 18.81 0.26 13.66
N HIS A 244 19.57 1.22 13.11
CA HIS A 244 21.00 1.09 12.93
C HIS A 244 21.74 0.82 14.24
N GLN A 245 21.43 1.58 15.31
CA GLN A 245 22.02 1.37 16.64
C GLN A 245 21.71 -0.03 17.20
N ALA A 246 20.48 -0.52 17.02
CA ALA A 246 20.09 -1.85 17.45
C ALA A 246 20.90 -2.91 16.70
N TYR A 247 21.00 -2.79 15.38
CA TYR A 247 21.70 -3.74 14.52
C TYR A 247 23.20 -3.77 14.78
N GLN A 248 23.82 -2.62 15.01
CA GLN A 248 25.21 -2.56 15.45
C GLN A 248 25.43 -3.29 16.78
N THR A 249 24.53 -3.08 17.75
CA THR A 249 24.59 -3.74 19.06
C THR A 249 24.46 -5.26 18.92
N ILE A 250 23.48 -5.73 18.14
CA ILE A 250 23.28 -7.15 17.86
C ILE A 250 24.51 -7.74 17.15
N ARG A 251 25.04 -7.04 16.13
CA ARG A 251 26.14 -7.55 15.33
C ARG A 251 27.40 -7.78 16.15
N GLN A 252 27.63 -6.98 17.20
CA GLN A 252 28.71 -7.15 18.17
C GLN A 252 28.51 -8.36 19.09
N GLN A 253 27.28 -8.85 19.24
CA GLN A 253 26.90 -9.94 20.14
C GLN A 253 26.81 -11.30 19.43
N ILE A 254 26.79 -11.32 18.09
CA ILE A 254 26.67 -12.54 17.28
C ILE A 254 27.91 -12.75 16.40
N GLU A 255 28.31 -14.01 16.20
CA GLU A 255 29.49 -14.32 15.38
C GLU A 255 29.20 -14.12 13.88
N LYS A 256 28.09 -14.68 13.41
CA LYS A 256 27.64 -14.64 12.01
C LYS A 256 26.45 -13.70 11.86
N PRO A 257 26.29 -13.03 10.70
CA PRO A 257 25.05 -12.35 10.34
C PRO A 257 23.83 -13.28 10.47
N LEU A 258 22.66 -12.71 10.69
CA LEU A 258 21.40 -13.45 10.57
C LEU A 258 21.18 -13.87 9.11
N ASP A 259 20.45 -14.96 8.91
CA ASP A 259 20.15 -15.44 7.57
C ASP A 259 19.25 -14.45 6.83
N ILE A 260 18.23 -13.93 7.52
CA ILE A 260 17.28 -12.98 6.96
C ILE A 260 16.68 -12.05 8.02
N ILE A 261 16.39 -10.82 7.59
CA ILE A 261 15.42 -9.95 8.25
C ILE A 261 14.21 -9.75 7.32
N VAL A 262 13.02 -10.02 7.84
CA VAL A 262 11.75 -9.78 7.14
C VAL A 262 11.10 -8.57 7.77
N TYR A 263 10.67 -7.63 6.95
CA TYR A 263 9.83 -6.52 7.39
C TYR A 263 8.39 -6.85 7.02
N ASP A 264 7.57 -6.98 8.06
CA ASP A 264 6.11 -7.12 7.98
C ASP A 264 5.55 -5.76 8.39
N GLY A 265 5.62 -4.85 7.44
CA GLY A 265 5.58 -3.41 7.69
C GLY A 265 5.69 -2.59 6.41
N SER A 266 4.94 -1.50 6.39
CA SER A 266 4.79 -0.64 5.24
C SER A 266 6.08 0.09 4.85
N LEU A 267 6.31 0.21 3.54
CA LEU A 267 7.40 1.00 2.94
C LEU A 267 8.82 0.58 3.35
N MET A 268 9.02 -0.65 3.84
CA MET A 268 10.33 -1.08 4.35
C MET A 268 11.32 -1.53 3.26
N ALA A 269 10.86 -1.74 2.01
CA ALA A 269 11.72 -2.00 0.87
C ALA A 269 12.33 -0.72 0.30
N SER A 270 13.14 -0.05 1.12
CA SER A 270 13.97 1.09 0.70
C SER A 270 15.44 0.71 0.71
N ILE A 271 16.23 1.34 -0.15
CA ILE A 271 17.67 1.11 -0.22
C ILE A 271 18.36 1.52 1.09
N GLU A 272 17.87 2.56 1.78
CA GLU A 272 18.38 2.99 3.09
C GLU A 272 18.19 1.93 4.17
N VAL A 273 17.02 1.28 4.18
CA VAL A 273 16.74 0.15 5.07
C VAL A 273 17.62 -1.04 4.68
N ALA A 274 17.80 -1.31 3.38
CA ALA A 274 18.67 -2.40 2.90
C ALA A 274 20.12 -2.21 3.36
N GLU A 275 20.68 -1.00 3.26
CA GLU A 275 22.03 -0.65 3.72
C GLU A 275 22.23 -0.93 5.22
N ILE A 276 21.26 -0.54 6.05
CA ILE A 276 21.32 -0.81 7.49
C ILE A 276 21.15 -2.30 7.76
N THR A 277 20.23 -2.96 7.07
CA THR A 277 19.95 -4.39 7.24
C THR A 277 21.16 -5.24 6.88
N ALA A 278 21.94 -4.84 5.86
CA ALA A 278 23.16 -5.53 5.42
C ALA A 278 24.25 -5.55 6.50
N THR A 279 24.18 -4.67 7.51
CA THR A 279 25.10 -4.69 8.66
C THR A 279 24.84 -5.86 9.61
N LEU A 280 23.65 -6.48 9.55
CA LEU A 280 23.21 -7.54 10.47
C LEU A 280 22.79 -8.85 9.77
N ALA A 281 22.27 -8.80 8.54
CA ALA A 281 21.72 -9.98 7.85
C ALA A 281 22.21 -10.12 6.41
N ASN A 282 22.17 -11.36 5.90
CA ASN A 282 22.57 -11.67 4.52
C ASN A 282 21.43 -11.47 3.51
N ALA A 283 20.17 -11.51 3.95
CA ALA A 283 19.00 -11.33 3.10
C ALA A 283 17.95 -10.43 3.76
N MET A 284 17.09 -9.85 2.93
CA MET A 284 15.94 -9.05 3.36
C MET A 284 14.70 -9.36 2.54
N ALA A 285 13.53 -9.25 3.16
CA ALA A 285 12.23 -9.25 2.48
C ALA A 285 11.37 -8.10 2.98
N ALA A 286 10.71 -7.36 2.09
CA ALA A 286 9.91 -6.19 2.43
C ALA A 286 9.01 -5.72 1.28
N SER A 287 8.00 -4.90 1.59
CA SER A 287 7.19 -4.12 0.63
C SER A 287 7.71 -2.70 0.42
N ALA A 288 7.69 -2.20 -0.82
CA ALA A 288 7.98 -0.79 -1.14
C ALA A 288 6.76 0.10 -0.85
N GLU A 289 5.57 -0.48 -0.89
CA GLU A 289 4.26 0.14 -0.67
C GLU A 289 3.72 -0.12 0.75
N LEU A 290 2.64 0.57 1.12
CA LEU A 290 1.79 0.22 2.26
C LEU A 290 1.33 -1.23 2.16
N GLU A 291 1.49 -1.96 3.25
CA GLU A 291 1.01 -3.33 3.34
C GLU A 291 -0.44 -3.33 3.85
N PRO A 292 -1.31 -4.21 3.32
CA PRO A 292 -2.60 -4.48 3.94
C PRO A 292 -2.42 -4.91 5.40
N ALA A 293 -3.36 -4.52 6.26
CA ALA A 293 -3.21 -4.69 7.71
C ALA A 293 -3.14 -6.16 8.19
N HIS A 294 -3.46 -7.13 7.32
CA HIS A 294 -3.29 -8.56 7.60
C HIS A 294 -1.84 -9.05 7.47
N GLY A 295 -0.90 -8.22 7.00
CA GLY A 295 0.52 -8.55 6.92
C GLY A 295 0.83 -9.82 6.11
N ILE A 296 1.91 -10.50 6.50
CA ILE A 296 2.32 -11.81 5.96
C ILE A 296 1.53 -12.97 6.59
N ASP A 297 1.44 -14.09 5.86
CA ASP A 297 0.70 -15.26 6.32
C ASP A 297 1.59 -16.15 7.19
N TYR A 298 1.50 -15.97 8.51
CA TYR A 298 2.33 -16.72 9.46
C TYR A 298 1.99 -18.22 9.44
N ALA A 299 0.72 -18.57 9.21
CA ALA A 299 0.32 -19.95 9.09
C ALA A 299 0.96 -20.61 7.87
N TYR A 300 0.92 -19.95 6.71
CA TYR A 300 1.59 -20.42 5.50
C TYR A 300 3.09 -20.54 5.70
N LEU A 301 3.73 -19.51 6.28
CA LEU A 301 5.16 -19.50 6.56
C LEU A 301 5.57 -20.71 7.41
N LEU A 302 4.95 -20.88 8.57
CA LEU A 302 5.30 -21.93 9.52
C LEU A 302 5.06 -23.34 8.96
N ASN A 303 3.91 -23.55 8.29
CA ASN A 303 3.60 -24.83 7.67
C ASN A 303 4.63 -25.22 6.59
N ASN A 304 5.09 -24.26 5.79
CA ASN A 304 6.06 -24.55 4.72
C ASN A 304 7.47 -24.79 5.26
N ILE A 305 7.94 -23.99 6.24
CA ILE A 305 9.27 -24.20 6.82
C ILE A 305 9.36 -25.50 7.62
N ASP A 306 8.26 -25.99 8.19
CA ASP A 306 8.26 -27.27 8.90
C ASP A 306 8.20 -28.46 7.96
N ALA A 307 7.45 -28.34 6.86
CA ALA A 307 7.37 -29.38 5.85
C ALA A 307 8.70 -29.52 5.08
N SER A 308 9.35 -28.39 4.79
CA SER A 308 10.62 -28.34 4.09
C SER A 308 11.44 -27.13 4.57
N PRO A 309 12.28 -27.30 5.61
CA PRO A 309 13.12 -26.23 6.13
C PRO A 309 13.94 -25.56 5.03
N PRO A 310 13.91 -24.22 4.90
CA PRO A 310 14.74 -23.51 3.93
C PRO A 310 16.23 -23.67 4.24
N ASP A 311 17.06 -23.75 3.20
CA ASP A 311 18.52 -23.91 3.35
C ASP A 311 19.25 -22.59 3.69
N ASN A 312 18.61 -21.45 3.42
CA ASN A 312 19.18 -20.12 3.60
C ASN A 312 18.08 -19.04 3.69
N GLY A 313 18.49 -17.80 3.97
CA GLY A 313 17.60 -16.65 4.09
C GLY A 313 16.79 -16.32 2.83
N LEU A 314 17.33 -16.47 1.62
CA LEU A 314 16.59 -16.17 0.37
C LEU A 314 15.47 -17.19 0.12
N ASP A 315 15.71 -18.46 0.45
CA ASP A 315 14.68 -19.48 0.36
C ASP A 315 13.57 -19.25 1.40
N PHE A 316 13.93 -18.82 2.62
CA PHE A 316 12.96 -18.37 3.63
C PHE A 316 12.15 -17.18 3.12
N ALA A 317 12.81 -16.17 2.54
CA ALA A 317 12.17 -14.98 1.96
C ALA A 317 11.14 -15.34 0.88
N ARG A 318 11.43 -16.39 0.09
CA ARG A 318 10.53 -16.84 -0.98
C ARG A 318 9.25 -17.43 -0.42
N VAL A 319 9.35 -18.20 0.66
CA VAL A 319 8.17 -18.71 1.38
C VAL A 319 7.33 -17.55 1.92
N VAL A 320 7.96 -16.54 2.52
CA VAL A 320 7.26 -15.34 3.02
C VAL A 320 6.53 -14.62 1.89
N LYS A 321 7.22 -14.28 0.80
CA LYS A 321 6.58 -13.59 -0.35
C LYS A 321 5.41 -14.38 -0.89
N THR A 322 5.60 -15.69 -1.14
CA THR A 322 4.52 -16.53 -1.68
C THR A 322 3.31 -16.55 -0.74
N GLY A 323 3.52 -16.65 0.57
CA GLY A 323 2.45 -16.56 1.57
C GLY A 323 1.72 -15.22 1.53
N TYR A 324 2.46 -14.11 1.62
CA TYR A 324 1.92 -12.75 1.56
C TYR A 324 1.07 -12.51 0.30
N ILE A 325 1.60 -12.85 -0.87
CA ILE A 325 0.89 -12.71 -2.15
C ILE A 325 -0.37 -13.58 -2.18
N GLN A 326 -0.32 -14.80 -1.67
CA GLN A 326 -1.51 -15.65 -1.63
C GLN A 326 -2.56 -15.12 -0.65
N GLN A 327 -2.13 -14.60 0.49
CA GLN A 327 -3.02 -14.03 1.51
C GLN A 327 -3.70 -12.77 0.99
N THR A 328 -3.00 -11.88 0.31
CA THR A 328 -3.62 -10.69 -0.32
C THR A 328 -4.70 -11.08 -1.33
N LYS A 329 -4.49 -12.16 -2.10
CA LYS A 329 -5.53 -12.72 -3.00
C LYS A 329 -6.71 -13.30 -2.22
N ASN A 330 -6.44 -14.08 -1.16
CA ASN A 330 -7.47 -14.69 -0.32
C ASN A 330 -8.32 -13.67 0.44
N GLN A 331 -7.70 -12.57 0.88
CA GLN A 331 -8.35 -11.46 1.59
C GLN A 331 -8.99 -10.43 0.66
N GLY A 332 -8.85 -10.61 -0.67
CA GLY A 332 -9.41 -9.70 -1.68
C GLY A 332 -8.70 -8.35 -1.78
N THR A 333 -7.54 -8.18 -1.13
CA THR A 333 -6.76 -6.93 -1.15
C THR A 333 -5.86 -6.82 -2.38
N PHE A 334 -5.57 -7.94 -3.06
CA PHE A 334 -4.72 -7.96 -4.25
C PHE A 334 -5.26 -7.14 -5.43
N ASP A 335 -6.58 -7.00 -5.58
CA ASP A 335 -7.15 -6.19 -6.68
C ASP A 335 -7.62 -4.81 -6.21
N THR A 336 -7.67 -4.56 -4.90
CA THR A 336 -8.21 -3.31 -4.31
C THR A 336 -7.15 -2.40 -3.71
N SER A 337 -5.89 -2.84 -3.68
CA SER A 337 -4.78 -2.09 -3.10
C SER A 337 -3.53 -2.32 -3.94
N GLN A 338 -2.58 -1.38 -3.89
CA GLN A 338 -1.28 -1.57 -4.53
C GLN A 338 -0.46 -2.54 -3.68
N ILE A 339 -0.03 -3.66 -4.28
CA ILE A 339 0.72 -4.72 -3.62
C ILE A 339 2.12 -4.76 -4.21
N THR A 340 3.12 -4.75 -3.34
CA THR A 340 4.52 -4.96 -3.68
C THR A 340 5.17 -5.86 -2.64
N TYR A 341 6.06 -6.75 -3.04
CA TYR A 341 6.90 -7.48 -2.10
C TYR A 341 8.16 -8.01 -2.78
N SER A 342 9.32 -7.75 -2.20
CA SER A 342 10.62 -7.98 -2.82
C SER A 342 11.58 -8.73 -1.90
N LEU A 343 12.49 -9.48 -2.51
CA LEU A 343 13.55 -10.26 -1.87
C LEU A 343 14.91 -9.71 -2.27
N PHE A 344 15.79 -9.51 -1.30
CA PHE A 344 17.09 -8.90 -1.49
C PHE A 344 18.23 -9.80 -1.00
N ASP A 345 19.22 -10.06 -1.85
CA ASP A 345 20.54 -10.61 -1.48
C ASP A 345 21.46 -9.45 -1.06
N LEU A 346 21.53 -9.21 0.23
CA LEU A 346 22.30 -8.11 0.80
C LEU A 346 23.81 -8.35 0.70
N THR A 347 24.25 -9.58 0.40
CA THR A 347 25.67 -9.86 0.17
C THR A 347 26.20 -9.20 -1.13
N LYS A 348 25.29 -8.79 -2.03
CA LYS A 348 25.62 -8.05 -3.26
C LYS A 348 25.61 -6.54 -3.11
N LEU A 349 25.06 -6.03 -1.99
CA LEU A 349 24.78 -4.61 -1.80
C LEU A 349 26.04 -3.75 -1.90
N ALA A 350 27.15 -4.18 -1.29
CA ALA A 350 28.40 -3.41 -1.28
C ALA A 350 28.87 -2.98 -2.69
N SER A 351 28.66 -3.84 -3.70
CA SER A 351 29.05 -3.53 -5.08
C SER A 351 28.20 -2.42 -5.71
N PHE A 352 26.91 -2.38 -5.37
CA PHE A 352 26.02 -1.28 -5.73
C PHE A 352 26.41 0.00 -4.99
N SER A 353 26.62 -0.09 -3.66
CA SER A 353 26.92 1.07 -2.81
C SER A 353 28.17 1.82 -3.28
N ASP A 354 29.23 1.10 -3.67
CA ASP A 354 30.47 1.69 -4.18
C ASP A 354 30.22 2.49 -5.48
N LYS A 355 29.42 1.93 -6.40
CA LYS A 355 29.08 2.57 -7.68
C LYS A 355 28.11 3.71 -7.53
N PHE A 356 27.14 3.55 -6.64
CA PHE A 356 26.17 4.58 -6.32
C PHE A 356 26.84 5.77 -5.63
N GLU A 357 27.85 5.54 -4.77
CA GLU A 357 28.65 6.61 -4.19
C GLU A 357 29.39 7.42 -5.26
N GLN A 358 30.05 6.74 -6.20
CA GLN A 358 30.71 7.42 -7.31
C GLN A 358 29.72 8.28 -8.11
N PHE A 359 28.59 7.69 -8.49
CA PHE A 359 27.51 8.42 -9.18
C PHE A 359 27.07 9.65 -8.38
N ALA A 360 26.73 9.49 -7.10
CA ALA A 360 26.18 10.58 -6.28
C ALA A 360 27.17 11.75 -6.12
N ILE A 361 28.47 11.45 -5.96
CA ILE A 361 29.52 12.48 -5.88
C ILE A 361 29.62 13.24 -7.22
N GLU A 362 29.70 12.52 -8.33
CA GLU A 362 29.84 13.15 -9.65
C GLU A 362 28.58 13.94 -10.04
N PHE A 363 27.41 13.40 -9.74
CA PHE A 363 26.13 14.05 -9.98
C PHE A 363 26.00 15.34 -9.17
N LYS A 364 26.39 15.33 -7.89
CA LYS A 364 26.45 16.56 -7.08
C LYS A 364 27.38 17.60 -7.67
N GLU A 365 28.58 17.21 -8.12
CA GLU A 365 29.52 18.16 -8.74
C GLU A 365 28.97 18.71 -10.05
N LEU A 366 28.25 17.91 -10.84
CA LEU A 366 27.54 18.37 -12.04
C LEU A 366 26.49 19.44 -11.69
N LEU A 367 25.68 19.20 -10.65
CA LEU A 367 24.62 20.10 -10.21
C LEU A 367 25.15 21.44 -9.64
N LYS A 368 26.39 21.48 -9.16
CA LYS A 368 27.06 22.73 -8.75
C LYS A 368 27.48 23.62 -9.92
N GLN A 369 27.65 23.06 -11.12
CA GLN A 369 28.18 23.81 -12.26
C GLN A 369 27.15 24.82 -12.74
N LYS A 370 27.63 26.02 -13.11
CA LYS A 370 26.75 27.09 -13.63
C LYS A 370 26.10 26.77 -14.98
N THR A 371 26.55 25.70 -15.63
CA THR A 371 26.19 25.29 -16.98
C THR A 371 25.34 24.02 -17.00
N PHE A 372 24.83 23.55 -15.86
CA PHE A 372 23.82 22.49 -15.90
C PHE A 372 22.55 23.09 -16.52
N LEU A 373 22.26 22.72 -17.77
CA LEU A 373 21.13 23.27 -18.55
C LEU A 373 19.94 22.30 -18.63
N ASN A 374 20.10 21.07 -18.15
CA ASN A 374 19.11 19.99 -18.27
C ASN A 374 18.12 19.96 -17.10
N TYR A 375 17.73 21.14 -16.60
CA TYR A 375 16.75 21.25 -15.50
C TYR A 375 15.43 20.57 -15.87
N GLU A 376 14.98 20.73 -17.12
CA GLU A 376 13.74 20.13 -17.60
C GLU A 376 13.79 18.60 -17.61
N THR A 377 14.91 18.01 -18.05
CA THR A 377 15.09 16.56 -18.07
C THR A 377 15.03 15.97 -16.67
N LEU A 378 15.75 16.54 -15.70
CA LEU A 378 15.74 16.04 -14.32
C LEU A 378 14.36 16.22 -13.66
N CYS A 379 13.70 17.37 -13.86
CA CYS A 379 12.31 17.57 -13.43
C CYS A 379 11.37 16.51 -14.02
N ARG A 380 11.49 16.20 -15.31
CA ARG A 380 10.64 15.21 -16.00
C ARG A 380 10.87 13.80 -15.46
N VAL A 381 12.12 13.43 -15.19
CA VAL A 381 12.49 12.15 -14.59
C VAL A 381 11.84 11.99 -13.22
N LEU A 382 12.02 12.97 -12.33
CA LEU A 382 11.49 12.89 -10.97
C LEU A 382 9.96 12.85 -10.95
N ASN A 383 9.29 13.48 -11.93
CA ASN A 383 7.83 13.42 -12.09
C ASN A 383 7.31 12.10 -12.68
N ARG A 384 8.10 11.41 -13.51
CA ARG A 384 7.69 10.15 -14.15
C ARG A 384 7.98 8.92 -13.30
N THR A 385 8.85 9.08 -12.30
CA THR A 385 9.23 8.00 -11.40
C THR A 385 8.09 7.75 -10.41
N PRO A 386 7.60 6.50 -10.27
CA PRO A 386 6.63 6.17 -9.23
C PRO A 386 7.11 6.58 -7.84
N SER A 387 6.18 6.98 -6.98
CA SER A 387 6.43 7.26 -5.57
C SER A 387 5.67 6.30 -4.67
N TYR A 388 6.16 6.16 -3.43
CA TYR A 388 5.50 5.38 -2.40
C TYR A 388 5.19 6.26 -1.18
N PRO A 389 3.99 6.16 -0.59
CA PRO A 389 2.86 5.38 -1.07
C PRO A 389 2.28 5.95 -2.37
N GLN A 390 1.80 5.09 -3.29
CA GLN A 390 1.31 5.50 -4.62
C GLN A 390 0.09 6.47 -4.54
N ILE A 391 -0.61 6.48 -3.40
CA ILE A 391 -1.73 7.38 -3.09
C ILE A 391 -1.25 8.80 -2.76
N GLU A 392 0.00 8.95 -2.33
CA GLU A 392 0.67 10.24 -2.25
C GLU A 392 1.38 10.50 -3.59
N ASN A 393 0.72 11.30 -4.44
CA ASN A 393 1.37 11.90 -5.60
C ASN A 393 2.73 12.44 -5.14
N ALA A 394 3.79 12.20 -5.92
CA ALA A 394 5.13 12.76 -5.78
C ALA A 394 5.10 14.31 -5.85
N LEU A 395 4.46 14.92 -4.87
CA LEU A 395 4.45 16.34 -4.61
C LEU A 395 5.63 16.54 -3.68
N LEU A 396 6.67 17.22 -4.16
CA LEU A 396 7.62 17.84 -3.23
C LEU A 396 6.80 18.81 -2.38
N ARG A 397 6.54 18.38 -1.15
CA ARG A 397 5.87 19.19 -0.15
C ARG A 397 6.91 20.07 0.51
N THR A 398 6.42 21.18 1.02
CA THR A 398 7.22 22.35 1.32
C THR A 398 7.79 22.36 2.73
N ASP A 399 7.71 21.21 3.37
CA ASP A 399 7.89 20.97 4.79
C ASP A 399 9.12 20.10 5.11
N ASN A 400 10.12 20.06 4.21
CA ASN A 400 11.32 19.23 4.34
C ASN A 400 11.00 17.72 4.46
N GLN A 401 9.85 17.27 3.93
CA GLN A 401 9.52 15.85 3.93
C GLN A 401 10.27 15.15 2.79
N ALA A 402 10.86 14.01 3.13
CA ALA A 402 11.47 13.12 2.17
C ALA A 402 10.42 12.64 1.16
N ILE A 403 10.78 12.55 -0.11
CA ILE A 403 9.99 11.80 -1.09
C ILE A 403 10.61 10.45 -1.29
N ARG A 404 9.79 9.41 -1.22
CA ARG A 404 10.18 8.06 -1.56
C ARG A 404 9.83 7.76 -3.01
N LEU A 405 10.85 7.54 -3.83
CA LEU A 405 10.73 7.22 -5.25
C LEU A 405 11.13 5.78 -5.54
N ASP A 406 10.58 5.18 -6.59
CA ASP A 406 11.05 3.91 -7.11
C ASP A 406 12.46 4.06 -7.68
N LEU A 407 13.43 3.40 -7.05
CA LEU A 407 14.84 3.54 -7.39
C LEU A 407 15.15 2.93 -8.76
N TYR A 408 14.47 1.84 -9.13
CA TYR A 408 14.71 1.16 -10.41
C TYR A 408 14.31 2.07 -11.57
N ASN A 409 13.10 2.64 -11.52
CA ASN A 409 12.62 3.60 -12.53
C ASN A 409 13.42 4.90 -12.53
N LEU A 410 13.86 5.39 -11.36
CA LEU A 410 14.73 6.56 -11.28
C LEU A 410 16.02 6.31 -12.09
N LEU A 411 16.71 5.20 -11.84
CA LEU A 411 18.01 4.92 -12.43
C LEU A 411 17.98 4.62 -13.94
N GLN A 412 16.84 4.21 -14.50
CA GLN A 412 16.68 4.04 -15.96
C GLN A 412 16.94 5.31 -16.76
N THR A 413 16.92 6.47 -16.11
CA THR A 413 17.01 7.77 -16.76
C THR A 413 18.31 8.51 -16.46
N VAL A 414 19.18 7.92 -15.63
CA VAL A 414 20.40 8.54 -15.11
C VAL A 414 21.61 8.12 -15.94
N GLU A 415 21.72 8.66 -17.15
CA GLU A 415 22.86 8.44 -18.04
C GLU A 415 24.13 9.18 -17.55
N PRO A 416 25.35 8.62 -17.75
CA PRO A 416 25.68 7.34 -18.37
C PRO A 416 25.69 6.13 -17.42
N TYR A 417 25.32 6.35 -16.14
CA TYR A 417 25.47 5.35 -15.07
C TYR A 417 24.35 4.30 -15.03
N SER A 418 23.25 4.56 -15.75
CA SER A 418 22.03 3.76 -15.74
C SER A 418 22.30 2.26 -15.86
N THR A 419 22.97 1.84 -16.94
CA THR A 419 23.20 0.41 -17.20
C THR A 419 24.01 -0.27 -16.10
N GLU A 420 25.06 0.38 -15.58
CA GLU A 420 25.92 -0.22 -14.54
C GLU A 420 25.17 -0.36 -13.21
N LEU A 421 24.49 0.69 -12.76
CA LEU A 421 23.76 0.67 -11.49
C LEU A 421 22.57 -0.29 -11.53
N LEU A 422 21.83 -0.35 -12.65
CA LEU A 422 20.73 -1.30 -12.82
C LEU A 422 21.21 -2.75 -12.79
N ASN A 423 22.34 -3.07 -13.44
CA ASN A 423 22.92 -4.41 -13.38
C ASN A 423 23.31 -4.83 -11.95
N HIS A 424 23.75 -3.88 -11.11
CA HIS A 424 24.03 -4.16 -9.70
C HIS A 424 22.74 -4.31 -8.89
N LEU A 425 21.70 -3.52 -9.16
CA LEU A 425 20.39 -3.70 -8.53
C LEU A 425 19.76 -5.05 -8.86
N ASP A 426 19.85 -5.52 -10.10
CA ASP A 426 19.34 -6.84 -10.51
C ASP A 426 20.06 -8.00 -9.79
N GLN A 427 21.29 -7.79 -9.30
CA GLN A 427 22.00 -8.77 -8.47
C GLN A 427 21.52 -8.76 -7.02
N ILE A 428 21.05 -7.61 -6.54
CA ILE A 428 20.51 -7.47 -5.18
C ILE A 428 19.08 -7.98 -5.15
N ILE A 429 18.24 -7.59 -6.11
CA ILE A 429 16.80 -7.93 -6.16
C ILE A 429 16.65 -9.29 -6.83
N VAL A 430 16.59 -10.35 -6.02
CA VAL A 430 16.58 -11.73 -6.51
C VAL A 430 15.19 -12.15 -7.01
N ASP A 431 14.15 -11.60 -6.41
CA ASP A 431 12.76 -11.91 -6.72
C ASP A 431 11.85 -10.78 -6.21
N TYR A 432 10.75 -10.51 -6.91
CA TYR A 432 9.76 -9.52 -6.49
C TYR A 432 8.40 -9.86 -7.11
N GLU A 433 7.32 -9.36 -6.52
CA GLU A 433 5.99 -9.39 -7.12
C GLU A 433 5.27 -8.08 -6.88
N THR A 434 4.61 -7.58 -7.92
CA THR A 434 3.72 -6.42 -7.84
C THR A 434 2.45 -6.68 -8.66
N ASN A 435 1.35 -6.06 -8.26
CA ASN A 435 0.12 -6.04 -9.03
C ASN A 435 -0.02 -4.76 -9.91
N ASP A 436 1.01 -3.92 -9.99
CA ASP A 436 1.00 -2.77 -10.91
C ASP A 436 0.97 -3.26 -12.36
N LYS A 437 -0.15 -3.00 -13.05
CA LYS A 437 -0.34 -3.39 -14.45
C LYS A 437 0.30 -2.41 -15.43
N LEU A 438 0.53 -1.16 -15.00
CA LEU A 438 1.07 -0.08 -15.84
C LEU A 438 2.60 -0.07 -15.79
N GLN A 439 3.18 -0.31 -14.62
CA GLN A 439 4.62 -0.30 -14.40
C GLN A 439 5.08 -1.57 -13.69
N PRO A 440 5.19 -2.70 -14.41
CA PRO A 440 5.56 -3.99 -13.80
C PRO A 440 7.01 -4.01 -13.28
N GLN A 441 7.80 -2.98 -13.56
CA GLN A 441 9.16 -2.81 -13.04
C GLN A 441 9.19 -1.96 -11.75
N ALA A 442 8.09 -1.29 -11.41
CA ALA A 442 7.94 -0.55 -10.17
C ALA A 442 7.66 -1.48 -8.99
N GLY A 443 7.86 -0.97 -7.78
CA GLY A 443 7.52 -1.66 -6.53
C GLY A 443 8.63 -2.57 -6.03
N ARG A 444 9.81 -2.48 -6.66
CA ARG A 444 10.94 -3.34 -6.32
C ARG A 444 11.68 -2.84 -5.10
N LEU A 445 12.12 -1.58 -5.15
CA LEU A 445 12.98 -0.96 -4.16
C LEU A 445 12.85 0.56 -4.29
N SER A 446 12.71 1.25 -3.17
CA SER A 446 12.57 2.71 -3.15
C SER A 446 13.83 3.42 -2.66
N ILE A 447 13.90 4.73 -2.86
CA ILE A 447 14.92 5.64 -2.33
C ILE A 447 14.27 6.94 -1.86
N ASP A 448 14.75 7.46 -0.73
CA ASP A 448 14.33 8.74 -0.17
C ASP A 448 15.20 9.89 -0.68
N ILE A 449 14.56 10.90 -1.26
CA ILE A 449 15.19 12.13 -1.75
C ILE A 449 14.57 13.36 -1.09
N ASN A 450 15.08 14.56 -1.42
CA ASN A 450 14.63 15.85 -0.87
C ASN A 450 14.85 16.00 0.65
N ILE A 451 15.85 15.30 1.18
CA ILE A 451 16.24 15.38 2.57
C ILE A 451 17.21 16.55 2.78
N THR A 452 16.69 17.67 3.26
CA THR A 452 17.52 18.88 3.49
C THR A 452 18.32 18.82 4.79
N ASN A 453 17.80 18.16 5.83
CA ASN A 453 18.54 17.87 7.05
C ASN A 453 19.13 16.45 6.99
N THR A 454 20.31 16.32 6.41
CA THR A 454 20.98 15.04 6.18
C THR A 454 21.64 14.43 7.43
N ALA A 455 21.55 15.07 8.60
CA ALA A 455 22.20 14.58 9.82
C ALA A 455 21.74 13.16 10.24
N HIS A 456 20.51 12.78 9.91
CA HIS A 456 20.01 11.42 10.17
C HIS A 456 20.46 10.40 9.13
N LEU A 457 21.08 10.83 8.03
CA LEU A 457 21.67 9.95 7.02
C LEU A 457 23.12 9.60 7.32
N ASP A 458 23.71 10.13 8.40
CA ASP A 458 25.10 9.83 8.79
C ASP A 458 25.32 8.34 9.16
N VAL A 459 24.25 7.60 9.37
CA VAL A 459 24.26 6.14 9.57
C VAL A 459 24.35 5.35 8.25
N LEU A 460 24.15 6.01 7.11
CA LEU A 460 24.18 5.41 5.76
C LEU A 460 25.52 5.69 5.07
N PRO A 461 25.83 4.95 3.98
CA PRO A 461 26.92 5.31 3.08
C PRO A 461 26.85 6.77 2.62
N LYS A 462 28.02 7.34 2.33
CA LYS A 462 28.14 8.77 1.98
C LYS A 462 27.28 9.15 0.77
N ALA A 463 27.06 8.22 -0.17
CA ALA A 463 26.26 8.38 -1.37
C ALA A 463 24.91 9.10 -1.14
N TYR A 464 24.13 8.69 -0.13
CA TYR A 464 22.78 9.21 0.14
C TYR A 464 22.79 10.67 0.55
N ARG A 465 23.78 11.07 1.36
CA ARG A 465 24.01 12.46 1.73
C ARG A 465 24.46 13.28 0.53
N GLU A 466 25.39 12.76 -0.28
CA GLU A 466 25.88 13.46 -1.47
C GLU A 466 24.78 13.68 -2.52
N LEU A 467 23.92 12.69 -2.75
CA LEU A 467 22.77 12.80 -3.65
C LEU A 467 21.81 13.89 -3.17
N ASN A 468 21.39 13.84 -1.90
CA ASN A 468 20.45 14.80 -1.33
C ASN A 468 21.03 16.23 -1.28
N GLU A 469 22.31 16.39 -0.92
CA GLU A 469 22.99 17.69 -1.00
C GLU A 469 23.16 18.17 -2.44
N GLY A 470 23.35 17.28 -3.41
CA GLY A 470 23.32 17.59 -4.84
C GLY A 470 21.99 18.19 -5.27
N LEU A 471 20.88 17.58 -4.86
CA LEU A 471 19.53 18.06 -5.16
C LEU A 471 19.23 19.43 -4.53
N VAL A 472 19.87 19.79 -3.42
CA VAL A 472 19.83 21.16 -2.88
C VAL A 472 20.50 22.14 -3.84
N TYR A 473 21.70 21.83 -4.34
CA TYR A 473 22.37 22.69 -5.34
C TYR A 473 21.55 22.83 -6.62
N TYR A 474 20.88 21.76 -7.05
CA TYR A 474 19.96 21.82 -8.18
C TYR A 474 18.88 22.89 -7.96
N ASP A 475 18.20 22.90 -6.81
CA ASP A 475 17.17 23.90 -6.51
C ASP A 475 17.75 25.32 -6.40
N GLU A 476 18.89 25.49 -5.73
CA GLU A 476 19.57 26.79 -5.61
C GLU A 476 20.03 27.35 -6.97
N ARG A 477 20.65 26.51 -7.82
CA ARG A 477 21.17 26.93 -9.13
C ARG A 477 20.04 27.24 -10.10
N LYS A 478 18.98 26.42 -10.10
CA LYS A 478 17.75 26.68 -10.84
C LYS A 478 17.19 28.08 -10.53
N GLN A 479 17.11 28.44 -9.25
CA GLN A 479 16.65 29.76 -8.81
C GLN A 479 17.61 30.89 -9.25
N LEU A 480 18.92 30.69 -9.10
CA LEU A 480 19.94 31.68 -9.47
C LEU A 480 20.04 31.94 -10.97
N ASP A 481 19.87 30.90 -11.79
CA ASP A 481 19.94 30.99 -13.25
C ASP A 481 18.64 31.55 -13.85
N GLY A 482 17.66 31.89 -13.00
CA GLY A 482 16.36 32.39 -13.43
C GLY A 482 15.58 31.36 -14.24
N PHE A 483 15.93 30.07 -14.14
CA PHE A 483 15.18 28.98 -14.75
C PHE A 483 13.83 28.92 -14.06
N THR A 484 12.87 29.57 -14.70
CA THR A 484 11.46 29.47 -14.37
C THR A 484 10.95 28.34 -15.26
N PRO A 485 10.51 27.20 -14.71
CA PRO A 485 9.81 26.21 -15.51
C PRO A 485 8.74 26.92 -16.33
N THR A 486 8.71 26.71 -17.63
CA THR A 486 7.63 27.24 -18.49
C THR A 486 6.36 26.48 -18.14
N GLY A 487 5.60 27.00 -17.18
CA GLY A 487 4.46 26.35 -16.56
C GLY A 487 4.32 26.83 -15.11
N SER A 488 3.44 27.80 -14.88
CA SER A 488 3.26 28.43 -13.57
C SER A 488 2.14 27.77 -12.77
N ILE A 489 2.49 26.79 -11.94
CA ILE A 489 1.85 26.66 -10.62
C ILE A 489 2.96 26.80 -9.59
N VAL A 490 2.76 27.70 -8.63
CA VAL A 490 3.70 27.99 -7.54
C VAL A 490 3.49 26.98 -6.41
N CYS A 491 4.52 26.22 -6.03
CA CYS A 491 4.60 25.62 -4.70
C CYS A 491 5.58 26.43 -3.85
N PHE A 492 5.17 26.85 -2.65
CA PHE A 492 5.98 27.69 -1.77
C PHE A 492 6.81 26.82 -0.81
N ARG A 493 8.12 26.62 -1.09
CA ARG A 493 9.20 25.96 -0.27
C ARG A 493 9.49 24.45 -0.43
N GLY A 494 9.59 23.94 -1.67
CA GLY A 494 10.13 22.59 -1.95
C GLY A 494 9.53 22.05 -3.23
N ILE A 495 10.16 22.30 -4.38
CA ILE A 495 9.48 22.34 -5.69
C ILE A 495 9.83 21.13 -6.57
N ILE A 496 8.82 20.42 -7.08
CA ILE A 496 8.75 20.03 -8.50
C ILE A 496 7.33 20.38 -8.95
N CYS A 497 7.22 21.34 -9.86
CA CYS A 497 5.97 21.70 -10.51
C CYS A 497 5.98 21.14 -11.92
N GLY A 498 4.84 20.58 -12.34
CA GLY A 498 4.65 19.90 -13.61
C GLY A 498 5.12 20.73 -14.81
N CYS A 499 6.17 20.27 -15.46
CA CYS A 499 6.25 20.39 -16.91
C CYS A 499 5.02 19.62 -17.44
N GLY A 500 4.19 20.23 -18.28
CA GLY A 500 3.10 19.52 -18.95
C GLY A 500 3.57 18.18 -19.48
N GLN A 501 2.76 17.13 -19.36
CA GLN A 501 3.14 15.83 -19.91
C GLN A 501 3.18 15.97 -21.43
N TRP A 502 4.38 16.03 -21.98
CA TRP A 502 4.64 15.87 -23.39
C TRP A 502 4.93 14.39 -23.64
N LEU A 503 3.99 13.74 -24.32
CA LEU A 503 4.19 12.37 -24.79
C LEU A 503 5.06 12.42 -26.05
N GLU A 504 6.25 11.84 -26.00
CA GLU A 504 7.14 11.79 -27.17
C GLU A 504 6.87 10.49 -27.93
N LEU A 505 6.53 10.60 -29.21
CA LEU A 505 6.20 9.46 -30.08
C LEU A 505 7.00 9.55 -31.38
N GLN A 506 7.38 8.42 -31.97
CA GLN A 506 7.99 8.40 -33.31
C GLN A 506 6.89 8.53 -34.36
N ALA A 507 7.06 9.45 -35.31
CA ALA A 507 6.03 9.75 -36.31
C ALA A 507 5.72 8.56 -37.22
N ASP A 508 6.72 7.73 -37.53
CA ASP A 508 6.59 6.57 -38.42
C ASP A 508 5.69 5.47 -37.84
N ASP A 509 5.46 5.47 -36.52
CA ASP A 509 4.74 4.41 -35.82
C ASP A 509 3.25 4.69 -35.61
N ILE A 510 2.73 5.85 -36.04
CA ILE A 510 1.40 6.34 -35.63
C ILE A 510 0.48 6.67 -36.82
N LEU A 511 -0.73 6.13 -36.78
CA LEU A 511 -1.79 6.37 -37.77
C LEU A 511 -2.68 7.58 -37.44
N GLY A 512 -2.74 7.98 -36.17
CA GLY A 512 -3.50 9.15 -35.70
C GLY A 512 -3.51 9.27 -34.19
N ILE A 513 -3.83 10.47 -33.72
CA ILE A 513 -3.98 10.80 -32.29
C ILE A 513 -5.37 11.40 -32.07
N GLU A 514 -5.99 11.05 -30.96
CA GLU A 514 -7.26 11.61 -30.50
C GLU A 514 -7.08 12.11 -29.07
N ALA A 515 -7.51 13.34 -28.79
CA ALA A 515 -7.49 13.88 -27.43
C ALA A 515 -8.86 13.76 -26.78
N TYR A 516 -8.86 13.32 -25.53
CA TYR A 516 -10.03 13.08 -24.69
C TYR A 516 -9.99 14.06 -23.52
N PHE A 517 -11.00 14.91 -23.43
CA PHE A 517 -11.14 15.92 -22.39
C PHE A 517 -12.29 15.53 -21.46
N GLY A 518 -12.04 15.54 -20.16
CA GLY A 518 -13.01 15.06 -19.19
C GLY A 518 -12.77 15.56 -17.77
N GLN A 519 -13.55 15.06 -16.81
CA GLN A 519 -13.31 15.27 -15.38
C GLN A 519 -13.21 13.93 -14.64
N ASN A 520 -12.35 13.88 -13.63
CA ASN A 520 -12.11 12.69 -12.83
C ASN A 520 -13.21 12.49 -11.76
N THR A 521 -13.77 11.28 -11.69
CA THR A 521 -14.79 10.82 -10.74
C THR A 521 -14.43 9.41 -10.26
N ASP A 522 -13.97 9.25 -9.02
CA ASP A 522 -13.72 7.94 -8.38
C ASP A 522 -12.96 6.91 -9.26
N ASN A 523 -11.82 7.33 -9.83
CA ASN A 523 -10.94 6.59 -10.76
C ASN A 523 -11.45 6.38 -12.20
N ILE A 524 -12.58 7.00 -12.55
CA ILE A 524 -13.12 7.06 -13.91
C ILE A 524 -12.93 8.48 -14.43
N VAL A 525 -12.66 8.63 -15.74
CA VAL A 525 -12.71 9.95 -16.38
C VAL A 525 -13.99 10.04 -17.19
N ASP A 526 -14.90 10.91 -16.77
CA ASP A 526 -16.09 11.27 -17.54
C ASP A 526 -15.66 12.18 -18.69
N ILE A 527 -15.72 11.68 -19.92
CA ILE A 527 -15.29 12.41 -21.11
C ILE A 527 -16.43 13.30 -21.60
N TYR A 528 -16.13 14.56 -21.85
CA TYR A 528 -17.11 15.53 -22.31
C TYR A 528 -16.78 16.09 -23.69
N LEU A 529 -15.51 16.07 -24.12
CA LEU A 529 -15.12 16.45 -25.47
C LEU A 529 -14.03 15.53 -26.02
N ILE A 530 -14.15 15.18 -27.30
CA ILE A 530 -13.15 14.42 -28.06
C ILE A 530 -12.68 15.31 -29.21
N ASP A 531 -11.37 15.55 -29.29
CA ASP A 531 -10.75 16.30 -30.38
C ASP A 531 -9.97 15.34 -31.29
N LYS A 532 -10.48 15.20 -32.53
CA LYS A 532 -9.94 14.31 -33.56
C LYS A 532 -9.05 15.04 -34.57
N SER A 533 -8.70 16.31 -34.31
CA SER A 533 -7.97 17.14 -35.28
C SER A 533 -6.50 16.77 -35.49
N PHE A 534 -5.96 15.84 -34.70
CA PHE A 534 -4.53 15.48 -34.67
C PHE A 534 -4.13 14.41 -35.71
N TYR A 535 -4.50 14.62 -36.98
CA TYR A 535 -4.20 13.73 -38.10
C TYR A 535 -3.19 14.37 -39.09
N GLN A 536 -2.02 13.74 -39.29
CA GLN A 536 -1.13 14.06 -40.40
C GLN A 536 -0.64 12.79 -41.09
N TYR A 537 -1.10 12.55 -42.32
CA TYR A 537 -0.54 11.53 -43.22
C TYR A 537 0.57 12.16 -44.07
N GLN A 538 1.63 12.66 -43.45
CA GLN A 538 2.84 13.13 -44.13
C GLN A 538 4.07 12.88 -43.26
N GLU A 539 5.17 12.47 -43.89
CA GLU A 539 6.49 12.34 -43.25
C GLU A 539 6.92 13.70 -42.69
N LEU A 540 7.28 13.74 -41.40
CA LEU A 540 7.66 14.96 -40.73
C LEU A 540 9.08 15.37 -41.13
N ASN A 541 9.26 16.63 -41.55
CA ASN A 541 10.59 17.17 -41.85
C ASN A 541 11.31 17.69 -40.59
N GLU A 542 10.55 18.01 -39.54
CA GLU A 542 10.95 18.52 -38.23
C GLU A 542 10.00 17.97 -37.15
N ASP A 543 10.42 18.00 -35.89
CA ASP A 543 9.57 17.59 -34.77
C ASP A 543 8.27 18.42 -34.74
N LEU A 544 7.13 17.76 -34.55
CA LEU A 544 5.82 18.41 -34.49
C LEU A 544 5.27 18.40 -33.06
N ASN A 545 5.01 19.59 -32.52
CA ASN A 545 4.39 19.75 -31.23
C ASN A 545 2.87 19.93 -31.38
N LEU A 546 2.12 18.94 -30.91
CA LEU A 546 0.67 18.93 -30.87
C LEU A 546 0.21 19.27 -29.46
N GLY A 547 -0.19 20.52 -29.23
CA GLY A 547 -0.68 20.93 -27.92
C GLY A 547 -2.16 20.62 -27.71
N VAL A 548 -2.55 20.44 -26.45
CA VAL A 548 -3.90 20.09 -26.01
C VAL A 548 -4.47 21.18 -25.08
N ASN A 549 -5.70 21.65 -25.36
CA ASN A 549 -6.29 22.80 -24.66
C ASN A 549 -7.04 22.34 -23.41
N GLY A 550 -6.43 22.47 -22.24
CA GLY A 550 -7.07 22.04 -20.99
C GLY A 550 -8.43 22.67 -20.71
N HIS A 551 -8.74 23.88 -21.20
CA HIS A 551 -10.07 24.48 -21.00
C HIS A 551 -11.21 23.71 -21.68
N LYS A 552 -10.89 22.77 -22.57
CA LYS A 552 -11.85 21.84 -23.16
C LYS A 552 -12.25 20.70 -22.20
N ALA A 553 -11.54 20.51 -21.08
CA ALA A 553 -11.84 19.53 -20.03
C ALA A 553 -12.96 19.99 -19.07
N CYS A 554 -13.94 20.70 -19.62
CA CYS A 554 -15.12 21.13 -18.88
C CYS A 554 -16.27 20.16 -19.12
N GLN A 555 -17.15 20.07 -18.13
CA GLN A 555 -18.38 19.33 -18.24
C GLN A 555 -19.29 20.02 -19.25
N TYR A 556 -19.78 19.26 -20.23
CA TYR A 556 -20.80 19.72 -21.17
C TYR A 556 -22.13 19.07 -20.83
N GLN A 557 -23.19 19.87 -20.81
CA GLN A 557 -24.54 19.42 -20.56
C GLN A 557 -25.47 19.89 -21.68
N LEU A 558 -26.28 18.97 -22.20
CA LEU A 558 -27.41 19.30 -23.06
C LEU A 558 -28.59 19.68 -22.18
N CYS A 559 -29.16 20.85 -22.41
CA CYS A 559 -30.26 21.39 -21.61
C CYS A 559 -31.45 21.72 -22.50
N VAL A 560 -32.65 21.31 -22.08
CA VAL A 560 -33.93 21.75 -22.68
C VAL A 560 -34.49 22.98 -21.98
N ASP A 561 -34.11 23.23 -20.73
CA ASP A 561 -34.39 24.45 -19.97
C ASP A 561 -33.31 24.73 -18.88
N GLU A 562 -33.58 25.59 -17.91
CA GLU A 562 -32.61 25.92 -16.86
C GLU A 562 -32.36 24.80 -15.83
N GLU A 563 -33.35 23.95 -15.57
CA GLU A 563 -33.36 22.91 -14.54
C GLU A 563 -33.14 21.49 -15.11
N GLN A 564 -33.49 21.28 -16.38
CA GLN A 564 -33.41 19.99 -17.07
C GLN A 564 -32.19 19.93 -17.99
N CYS A 565 -31.11 19.37 -17.46
CA CYS A 565 -29.82 19.22 -18.14
C CYS A 565 -29.25 17.82 -17.89
N GLU A 566 -28.63 17.23 -18.92
CA GLU A 566 -27.93 15.95 -18.81
C GLU A 566 -26.54 16.03 -19.43
N ASN A 567 -25.58 15.27 -18.87
CA ASN A 567 -24.21 15.24 -19.35
C ASN A 567 -24.15 14.66 -20.78
N ILE A 568 -23.26 15.21 -21.60
CA ILE A 568 -23.09 14.78 -22.98
C ILE A 568 -21.62 14.79 -23.37
N THR A 569 -21.19 13.76 -24.09
CA THR A 569 -19.90 13.75 -24.78
C THR A 569 -20.06 14.33 -26.17
N LEU A 570 -19.21 15.30 -26.49
CA LEU A 570 -19.14 15.95 -27.77
C LEU A 570 -17.89 15.48 -28.53
N THR A 571 -17.95 15.48 -29.86
CA THR A 571 -16.80 15.29 -30.75
C THR A 571 -16.61 16.55 -31.58
N GLU A 572 -15.38 17.07 -31.61
CA GLU A 572 -15.01 18.25 -32.38
C GLU A 572 -14.54 17.87 -33.78
N GLN A 573 -15.17 18.47 -34.80
CA GLN A 573 -14.81 18.30 -36.21
C GLN A 573 -14.97 19.62 -36.96
N ASN A 574 -13.88 20.15 -37.54
CA ASN A 574 -13.93 21.33 -38.42
C ASN A 574 -14.72 22.53 -37.84
N ASN A 575 -14.48 22.89 -36.58
CA ASN A 575 -15.20 23.93 -35.81
C ASN A 575 -16.69 23.65 -35.52
N GLN A 576 -17.13 22.40 -35.60
CA GLN A 576 -18.45 21.97 -35.14
C GLN A 576 -18.31 20.99 -33.98
N LEU A 577 -19.26 21.06 -33.05
CA LEU A 577 -19.44 20.05 -32.01
C LEU A 577 -20.55 19.12 -32.47
N VAL A 578 -20.29 17.82 -32.38
CA VAL A 578 -21.21 16.77 -32.79
C VAL A 578 -21.43 15.83 -31.62
N ALA A 579 -22.66 15.39 -31.40
CA ALA A 579 -22.98 14.40 -30.38
C ALA A 579 -23.80 13.25 -30.94
N ASP A 580 -23.47 12.05 -30.49
CA ASP A 580 -24.30 10.86 -30.66
C ASP A 580 -25.37 10.84 -29.55
N VAL A 581 -26.64 10.75 -29.94
CA VAL A 581 -27.80 10.69 -29.03
C VAL A 581 -28.80 9.64 -29.50
N LEU A 582 -29.77 9.29 -28.65
CA LEU A 582 -31.04 8.70 -29.10
C LEU A 582 -32.10 9.78 -29.21
N LEU A 583 -32.68 9.93 -30.40
CA LEU A 583 -33.85 10.76 -30.68
C LEU A 583 -35.06 9.84 -30.88
N ASN A 584 -36.05 9.93 -30.00
CA ASN A 584 -37.25 9.08 -30.03
C ASN A 584 -36.90 7.58 -30.18
N ASP A 585 -35.98 7.11 -29.31
CA ASP A 585 -35.44 5.74 -29.28
C ASP A 585 -34.64 5.30 -30.52
N SER A 586 -34.32 6.22 -31.44
CA SER A 586 -33.52 5.94 -32.64
C SER A 586 -32.19 6.70 -32.59
N PRO A 587 -31.05 6.11 -33.01
CA PRO A 587 -29.77 6.82 -33.06
C PRO A 587 -29.87 8.08 -33.91
N ALA A 588 -29.28 9.18 -33.45
CA ALA A 588 -29.23 10.44 -34.18
C ALA A 588 -27.91 11.17 -33.89
N LEU A 589 -27.47 11.95 -34.87
CA LEU A 589 -26.35 12.87 -34.73
C LEU A 589 -26.89 14.29 -34.59
N LEU A 590 -26.55 14.95 -33.49
CA LEU A 590 -26.79 16.38 -33.31
C LEU A 590 -25.52 17.14 -33.66
N SER A 591 -25.64 18.18 -34.49
CA SER A 591 -24.57 19.17 -34.66
C SER A 591 -24.95 20.47 -33.99
N PHE A 592 -24.00 21.05 -33.27
CA PHE A 592 -24.15 22.30 -32.57
C PHE A 592 -23.39 23.41 -33.29
N CYS A 593 -24.01 24.57 -33.40
CA CYS A 593 -23.44 25.76 -33.98
C CYS A 593 -23.47 26.90 -32.96
N GLN A 594 -22.43 27.73 -32.98
CA GLN A 594 -22.33 28.87 -32.08
C GLN A 594 -23.16 30.05 -32.62
N THR A 595 -23.97 30.66 -31.75
CA THR A 595 -24.77 31.86 -32.06
C THR A 595 -24.00 33.14 -31.70
N ALA A 596 -24.51 34.32 -32.09
CA ALA A 596 -23.86 35.61 -31.89
C ALA A 596 -23.60 36.01 -30.41
N GLY A 597 -24.08 35.23 -29.44
CA GLY A 597 -23.84 35.40 -28.00
C GLY A 597 -23.01 34.28 -27.37
N GLU A 598 -22.21 33.55 -28.16
CA GLU A 598 -21.36 32.41 -27.73
C GLU A 598 -22.10 31.17 -27.22
N VAL A 599 -23.44 31.17 -27.24
CA VAL A 599 -24.27 30.00 -26.88
C VAL A 599 -24.30 29.01 -28.05
N TRP A 600 -24.04 27.74 -27.74
CA TRP A 600 -24.16 26.63 -28.69
C TRP A 600 -25.59 26.10 -28.71
N THR A 601 -26.19 26.07 -29.90
CA THR A 601 -27.54 25.54 -30.13
C THR A 601 -27.49 24.45 -31.18
N VAL A 602 -28.44 23.51 -31.13
CA VAL A 602 -28.58 22.51 -32.20
C VAL A 602 -28.94 23.22 -33.51
N CYS A 603 -28.13 22.99 -34.54
CA CYS A 603 -28.32 23.57 -35.86
C CYS A 603 -28.57 22.53 -36.94
N ARG A 604 -28.27 21.26 -36.66
CA ARG A 604 -28.45 20.14 -37.59
C ARG A 604 -28.81 18.88 -36.83
N VAL A 605 -29.76 18.12 -37.35
CA VAL A 605 -30.17 16.83 -36.77
C VAL A 605 -30.20 15.80 -37.88
N VAL A 606 -29.45 14.72 -37.69
CA VAL A 606 -29.38 13.63 -38.67
C VAL A 606 -29.82 12.35 -37.97
N PRO A 607 -31.11 11.99 -38.02
CA PRO A 607 -31.59 10.75 -37.45
C PRO A 607 -31.18 9.56 -38.30
N GLN A 608 -31.02 8.40 -37.66
CA GLN A 608 -30.85 7.13 -38.32
C GLN A 608 -32.21 6.41 -38.38
N ILE A 609 -32.66 6.10 -39.58
CA ILE A 609 -33.93 5.41 -39.81
C ILE A 609 -33.60 4.04 -40.40
N GLU A 610 -34.00 2.98 -39.70
CA GLU A 610 -33.73 1.58 -40.11
C GLU A 610 -32.24 1.29 -40.40
N GLY A 611 -31.33 1.90 -39.63
CA GLY A 611 -29.88 1.74 -39.80
C GLY A 611 -29.27 2.60 -40.91
N ILE A 612 -30.05 3.44 -41.59
CA ILE A 612 -29.59 4.35 -42.64
C ILE A 612 -29.62 5.79 -42.11
N TRP A 613 -28.48 6.49 -42.19
CA TRP A 613 -28.40 7.91 -41.82
C TRP A 613 -29.21 8.76 -42.78
N GLY A 614 -30.16 9.52 -42.23
CA GLY A 614 -31.09 10.36 -42.97
C GLY A 614 -30.47 11.64 -43.52
N ARG A 615 -31.35 12.54 -43.98
CA ARG A 615 -30.98 13.95 -44.27
C ARG A 615 -31.24 14.79 -43.02
N ASP A 616 -30.79 16.03 -43.10
CA ASP A 616 -31.07 17.02 -42.07
C ASP A 616 -32.57 17.14 -41.79
N ASP A 617 -32.94 17.07 -40.51
CA ASP A 617 -34.32 17.09 -40.03
C ASP A 617 -34.49 18.16 -38.94
N VAL A 618 -35.74 18.44 -38.57
CA VAL A 618 -36.09 19.48 -37.59
C VAL A 618 -36.70 18.83 -36.36
N LEU A 619 -36.14 19.14 -35.19
CA LEU A 619 -36.73 18.73 -33.91
C LEU A 619 -38.12 19.36 -33.74
N SER A 620 -39.02 18.65 -33.10
CA SER A 620 -40.40 19.07 -32.82
C SER A 620 -40.67 19.07 -31.31
N PRO A 621 -41.54 19.96 -30.81
CA PRO A 621 -42.00 19.87 -29.44
C PRO A 621 -42.58 18.49 -29.13
N GLY A 622 -42.11 17.87 -28.04
CA GLY A 622 -42.44 16.51 -27.63
C GLY A 622 -41.41 15.45 -28.04
N ASP A 623 -40.40 15.80 -28.85
CA ASP A 623 -39.29 14.88 -29.15
C ASP A 623 -38.49 14.57 -27.87
N SER A 624 -38.09 13.31 -27.72
CA SER A 624 -37.28 12.83 -26.61
C SER A 624 -35.83 12.64 -27.05
N ILE A 625 -34.90 13.29 -26.36
CA ILE A 625 -33.46 13.20 -26.60
C ILE A 625 -32.79 12.57 -25.38
N ILE A 626 -32.06 11.47 -25.60
CA ILE A 626 -31.23 10.83 -24.57
C ILE A 626 -29.76 11.03 -24.96
N PRO A 627 -29.01 11.87 -24.24
CA PRO A 627 -27.59 12.08 -24.51
C PRO A 627 -26.74 10.91 -23.99
N HIS A 628 -25.61 10.69 -24.63
CA HIS A 628 -24.61 9.71 -24.20
C HIS A 628 -23.38 10.39 -23.61
N THR A 629 -22.82 9.78 -22.57
CA THR A 629 -21.53 10.15 -21.99
C THR A 629 -20.57 8.97 -22.09
N LEU A 630 -19.33 9.22 -22.52
CA LEU A 630 -18.25 8.25 -22.49
C LEU A 630 -17.49 8.33 -21.16
N HIS A 631 -17.14 7.16 -20.66
CA HIS A 631 -16.34 6.98 -19.45
C HIS A 631 -15.06 6.26 -19.83
N LEU A 632 -13.90 6.81 -19.47
CA LEU A 632 -12.63 6.13 -19.65
C LEU A 632 -12.22 5.47 -18.34
N LYS A 633 -12.16 4.13 -18.36
CA LYS A 633 -11.77 3.30 -17.21
C LYS A 633 -10.84 2.19 -17.70
N ASN A 634 -9.65 2.07 -17.11
CA ASN A 634 -8.65 1.07 -17.51
C ASN A 634 -8.37 1.05 -19.03
N ASP A 635 -8.24 2.23 -19.64
CA ASP A 635 -8.00 2.39 -21.09
C ASP A 635 -9.12 1.86 -22.01
N GLU A 636 -10.28 1.56 -21.44
CA GLU A 636 -11.49 1.20 -22.17
C GLU A 636 -12.52 2.34 -22.08
N LEU A 637 -13.17 2.62 -23.21
CA LEU A 637 -14.27 3.57 -23.29
C LEU A 637 -15.59 2.83 -23.11
N GLU A 638 -16.33 3.20 -22.07
CA GLU A 638 -17.68 2.73 -21.81
C GLU A 638 -18.68 3.84 -22.11
N GLU A 639 -19.74 3.54 -22.87
CA GLU A 639 -20.81 4.48 -23.15
C GLU A 639 -21.93 4.34 -22.10
N ARG A 640 -22.43 5.48 -21.62
CA ARG A 640 -23.54 5.55 -20.67
C ARG A 640 -24.62 6.50 -21.16
N GLN A 641 -25.86 6.03 -21.10
CA GLN A 641 -27.04 6.84 -21.42
C GLN A 641 -27.44 7.71 -20.22
N GLY A 642 -27.74 8.97 -20.50
CA GLY A 642 -28.34 9.91 -19.54
C GLY A 642 -29.85 9.72 -19.40
N GLN A 643 -30.50 10.66 -18.74
CA GLN A 643 -31.96 10.71 -18.70
C GLN A 643 -32.56 11.30 -19.98
N ALA A 644 -33.80 10.93 -20.28
CA ALA A 644 -34.53 11.47 -21.42
C ALA A 644 -34.92 12.94 -21.16
N LEU A 645 -34.46 13.82 -22.05
CA LEU A 645 -34.85 15.23 -22.11
C LEU A 645 -35.98 15.41 -23.13
N ILE A 646 -37.06 16.09 -22.76
CA ILE A 646 -38.19 16.34 -23.65
C ILE A 646 -38.08 17.75 -24.22
N VAL A 647 -38.12 17.88 -25.54
CA VAL A 647 -38.02 19.16 -26.23
C VAL A 647 -39.35 19.91 -26.06
N ASP A 648 -39.34 21.03 -25.34
CA ASP A 648 -40.51 21.91 -25.22
C ASP A 648 -40.49 23.05 -26.26
N ASP A 649 -39.35 23.75 -26.39
CA ASP A 649 -39.10 24.79 -27.40
C ASP A 649 -37.73 24.56 -28.07
N LEU A 650 -37.66 24.77 -29.39
CA LEU A 650 -36.43 24.63 -30.16
C LEU A 650 -35.40 25.70 -29.79
N ALA A 651 -35.87 26.87 -29.36
CA ALA A 651 -34.99 27.97 -28.97
C ALA A 651 -34.32 27.73 -27.60
N SER A 652 -34.76 26.75 -26.81
CA SER A 652 -34.22 26.46 -25.47
C SER A 652 -33.20 25.32 -25.44
N LEU A 653 -33.06 24.55 -26.53
CA LEU A 653 -32.09 23.46 -26.62
C LEU A 653 -30.66 24.01 -26.77
N THR A 654 -29.95 24.06 -25.65
CA THR A 654 -28.64 24.73 -25.52
C THR A 654 -27.62 23.80 -24.88
N LEU A 655 -26.33 24.01 -25.18
CA LEU A 655 -25.25 23.41 -24.41
C LEU A 655 -24.81 24.36 -23.30
N LYS A 656 -24.74 23.85 -22.08
CA LYS A 656 -24.08 24.51 -20.95
C LYS A 656 -22.71 23.89 -20.72
N GLN A 657 -21.73 24.74 -20.47
CA GLN A 657 -20.38 24.33 -20.09
C GLN A 657 -20.15 24.71 -18.62
N HIS A 658 -19.78 23.73 -17.80
CA HIS A 658 -19.38 23.93 -16.42
C HIS A 658 -17.95 23.44 -16.21
N CYS A 659 -17.07 24.35 -15.81
CA CYS A 659 -15.67 24.03 -15.60
C CYS A 659 -15.42 23.88 -14.10
N ASP A 660 -15.07 22.67 -13.66
CA ASP A 660 -14.45 22.43 -12.37
C ASP A 660 -12.95 22.26 -12.62
N PRO A 661 -12.14 23.32 -12.39
CA PRO A 661 -10.73 23.28 -12.72
C PRO A 661 -9.97 22.24 -11.90
N GLU A 662 -10.45 21.83 -10.73
CA GLU A 662 -9.74 20.87 -9.86
C GLU A 662 -9.91 19.42 -10.31
N LYS A 663 -10.89 19.14 -11.17
CA LYS A 663 -11.19 17.78 -11.65
C LYS A 663 -10.80 17.52 -13.10
N GLY A 664 -10.38 18.54 -13.83
CA GLY A 664 -10.03 18.42 -15.25
C GLY A 664 -8.99 17.33 -15.52
N ALA A 665 -9.26 16.49 -16.51
CA ALA A 665 -8.36 15.43 -16.94
C ALA A 665 -8.24 15.43 -18.47
N VAL A 666 -7.06 15.07 -18.95
CA VAL A 666 -6.77 14.95 -20.39
C VAL A 666 -6.09 13.61 -20.63
N SER A 667 -6.63 12.84 -21.55
CA SER A 667 -6.03 11.61 -22.05
C SER A 667 -5.88 11.69 -23.57
N VAL A 668 -4.90 11.01 -24.14
CA VAL A 668 -4.77 10.85 -25.59
C VAL A 668 -4.86 9.37 -25.92
N ALA A 669 -5.50 9.06 -27.04
CA ALA A 669 -5.36 7.76 -27.67
C ALA A 669 -4.53 7.91 -28.94
N TYR A 670 -3.65 6.95 -29.21
CA TYR A 670 -2.93 6.86 -30.48
C TYR A 670 -3.01 5.45 -31.05
N TYR A 671 -2.99 5.37 -32.38
CA TYR A 671 -3.06 4.10 -33.09
C TYR A 671 -1.68 3.76 -33.64
N SER A 672 -1.12 2.65 -33.19
CA SER A 672 0.13 2.15 -33.75
C SER A 672 -0.07 1.60 -35.17
N LEU A 673 1.01 1.39 -35.93
CA LEU A 673 0.98 0.70 -37.23
C LEU A 673 0.29 -0.67 -37.21
N ASN A 674 0.26 -1.34 -36.05
CA ASN A 674 -0.43 -2.62 -35.86
C ASN A 674 -1.95 -2.48 -35.63
N GLN A 675 -2.48 -1.26 -35.73
CA GLN A 675 -3.88 -0.89 -35.45
C GLN A 675 -4.32 -1.11 -34.00
N GLU A 676 -3.37 -1.35 -33.09
CA GLU A 676 -3.64 -1.37 -31.66
C GLU A 676 -3.71 0.05 -31.13
N ARG A 677 -4.80 0.33 -30.45
CA ARG A 677 -5.08 1.60 -29.81
C ARG A 677 -4.44 1.61 -28.42
N GLN A 678 -3.64 2.63 -28.16
CA GLN A 678 -2.99 2.87 -26.88
C GLN A 678 -3.57 4.13 -26.26
N PHE A 679 -3.74 4.15 -24.95
CA PHE A 679 -4.15 5.34 -24.21
C PHE A 679 -3.01 5.82 -23.31
N GLU A 680 -2.81 7.12 -23.30
CA GLU A 680 -1.83 7.77 -22.45
C GLU A 680 -2.49 8.94 -21.75
N ARG A 681 -2.27 9.04 -20.45
CA ARG A 681 -2.86 10.12 -19.67
C ARG A 681 -1.88 11.27 -19.58
N LEU A 682 -2.31 12.44 -20.09
CA LEU A 682 -1.48 13.64 -20.17
C LEU A 682 -1.64 14.57 -18.96
N CYS A 683 -2.70 14.40 -18.17
CA CYS A 683 -2.78 15.00 -16.84
C CYS A 683 -4.00 14.53 -16.05
N HIS A 684 -3.93 14.80 -14.75
CA HIS A 684 -4.97 14.53 -13.75
C HIS A 684 -5.35 15.78 -12.94
N CYS A 685 -6.59 15.80 -12.43
CA CYS A 685 -7.07 16.69 -11.37
C CYS A 685 -6.68 18.16 -11.55
N GLY A 686 -6.91 18.71 -12.74
CA GLY A 686 -6.82 20.14 -13.00
C GLY A 686 -5.48 20.70 -13.44
N SER A 687 -4.43 19.88 -13.39
CA SER A 687 -3.06 20.31 -13.72
C SER A 687 -2.88 20.80 -15.18
N CYS A 688 -3.84 20.54 -16.07
CA CYS A 688 -3.85 20.99 -17.47
C CYS A 688 -4.62 22.29 -17.79
N ILE A 689 -5.44 22.85 -16.90
CA ILE A 689 -6.34 23.97 -17.26
C ILE A 689 -5.64 25.32 -17.05
N CYS A 690 -5.50 26.20 -18.07
CA CYS A 690 -5.00 27.58 -17.83
C CYS A 690 -6.03 28.39 -17.04
N GLN A 691 -5.55 29.27 -16.17
CA GLN A 691 -6.39 30.18 -15.40
C GLN A 691 -6.34 31.59 -16.00
N GLU A 692 -7.37 32.38 -15.76
CA GLU A 692 -7.42 33.78 -16.23
C GLU A 692 -6.30 34.60 -15.56
N GLY A 693 -5.34 35.08 -16.36
CA GLY A 693 -4.13 35.75 -15.89
C GLY A 693 -2.84 34.91 -15.94
N ASP A 694 -2.89 33.66 -16.41
CA ASP A 694 -1.70 32.84 -16.65
C ASP A 694 -0.82 33.43 -17.77
N ASN A 695 0.31 34.04 -17.40
CA ASN A 695 1.30 34.63 -18.32
C ASN A 695 2.38 33.63 -18.78
N ALA A 696 2.11 32.33 -18.66
CA ALA A 696 3.07 31.29 -19.05
C ALA A 696 3.28 31.31 -20.59
N PRO A 697 4.53 31.22 -21.08
CA PRO A 697 4.80 31.18 -22.52
C PRO A 697 4.00 30.08 -23.25
N GLY A 698 3.76 28.91 -22.65
CA GLY A 698 2.92 27.86 -23.25
C GLY A 698 1.44 28.24 -23.46
N CYS A 699 0.83 29.00 -22.53
CA CYS A 699 -0.54 29.50 -22.69
C CYS A 699 -0.59 30.72 -23.64
N GLN A 700 0.53 31.43 -23.90
CA GLN A 700 0.58 32.63 -24.76
C GLN A 700 1.19 32.42 -26.17
N GLU A 701 2.15 31.50 -26.35
CA GLU A 701 2.88 31.26 -27.59
C GLU A 701 2.25 30.15 -28.45
N VAL A 702 1.69 29.09 -27.82
CA VAL A 702 1.13 27.93 -28.53
C VAL A 702 -0.28 27.53 -28.09
N GLY A 703 -0.76 28.01 -26.93
CA GLY A 703 -2.16 27.88 -26.51
C GLY A 703 -2.51 26.63 -25.68
N PHE A 704 -1.52 25.92 -25.11
CA PHE A 704 -1.73 24.58 -24.52
C PHE A 704 -0.82 24.29 -23.29
N LYS A 705 -1.25 23.43 -22.36
CA LYS A 705 -0.53 23.04 -21.12
C LYS A 705 0.04 21.61 -21.11
N SER A 706 -0.40 20.77 -22.02
CA SER A 706 0.09 19.40 -22.24
C SER A 706 0.05 19.09 -23.75
N GLY A 707 0.68 18.01 -24.19
CA GLY A 707 0.69 17.71 -25.62
C GLY A 707 1.40 16.43 -26.02
N VAL A 708 1.50 16.23 -27.32
CA VAL A 708 2.26 15.15 -27.95
C VAL A 708 3.36 15.77 -28.81
N ILE A 709 4.59 15.27 -28.69
CA ILE A 709 5.69 15.59 -29.59
C ILE A 709 5.87 14.41 -30.52
N LEU A 710 5.62 14.62 -31.81
CA LEU A 710 5.98 13.67 -32.84
C LEU A 710 7.43 13.92 -33.25
N LYS A 711 8.30 12.97 -32.95
CA LYS A 711 9.70 12.94 -33.35
C LYS A 711 9.82 12.42 -34.76
N ARG A 712 10.66 13.09 -35.55
CA ARG A 712 11.05 12.64 -36.88
C ARG A 712 11.91 11.39 -36.83
#